data_AF-A0A3A4TFR8-F1
#
_entry.id   AF-A0A3A4TFR8-F1
#
_cell.length_a   1.000
_cell.length_b   1.000
_cell.length_c   1.000
_cell.angle_alpha   90.00
_cell.angle_beta   90.00
_cell.angle_gamma   90.00
#
_symmetry.space_group_name_H-M   'P 1'
#
loop_
_entity.id
_entity.type
_entity.pdbx_description
1 polymer ?
#
loop_
_entity_poly.entity_id
_entity_poly.type
_entity_poly.pdbx_seq_one_letter_code
_entity_poly.pdbx_strand_id
1 'polypeptide(L)'
;MSKEAPSKLYVVKPGNNTLDNPPRFNIEKVAGLLGINISSSDSLTAGLPYMLGDVTMGCENELQTAVAGPKEDVDLPKNILESNFYKNILNRAAAGETSENLIRAFEEHINNNEEKIWENSWVHFPRRLLSDCANKILNFDLLADKQRPDGPNRADLDRFLFFRNNEPWIRIPVSYLLRLSLADATGDDTLPSMIRQIGGRYIEHFLNDNTSPETFSFYPIPMETELDKGKGIAKETLIRYLLCQCLVSYANQKFDLLSHNQKAIIYFAPNPPIRQKTLNSLISDSFYRELFMSPCLSGWDRGEEKYTYMHLCHQVMSRSQLNAVKKLKEANIITNNLVVLPNISNISLANNGTHLSIGSRKLSALLKAGIPEFTEHDEKYMGDLVIKVVEHFLPLFVGTYSAAPYRLDFLDFHPEKALGFLPHELDFTHLRMIWRRWKKKADLKIFGQPVTPFGPELLDKAFSSIFRLKGDFVHDFRLIDYFMSVKSTDRSPALDGIIGNDIRLKKDLAALGVFDNCMSLYLLYKNRPFSHMGFSGFEGRYYSLFENITEDMGDAANLQILITALAFKYIINKEVSHFSIPDAPTLESERRQIFFGSAIGIPTFYIHKKSKNRFMQKIIKKTVKTRLSRRYPGYYRIYHHEYKKALVNILNEDAADLIEMMGLKTTMENLSQRIESWSASSTAAKLTRGILSETRVKNPMALPAQEFNAAAEQYYRHTLRKQHMNEAFDQLMADALKIDSSLICGSSHYHQSLKCILDGKTAFQFVKSQQKAMMNNRITIRELQKTICFLILSIHGNQEHAQRYQQAGIKK
;
A
#
# COMPACT_ATOMS: atom_id res chain seq x y z
N MET A 1 12.02 57.73 6.09
CA MET A 1 10.77 58.38 5.64
C MET A 1 10.88 58.67 4.16
N SER A 2 10.34 57.80 3.31
CA SER A 2 10.17 58.07 1.87
C SER A 2 9.37 56.96 1.20
N LYS A 3 8.23 57.39 0.62
CA LYS A 3 7.61 56.90 -0.62
C LYS A 3 7.15 55.44 -0.66
N GLU A 4 5.85 55.29 -0.39
CA GLU A 4 5.00 54.19 -0.84
C GLU A 4 5.18 53.92 -2.35
N ALA A 5 5.49 52.67 -2.68
CA ALA A 5 5.37 52.12 -4.02
C ALA A 5 4.21 51.10 -3.98
N PRO A 6 3.21 51.20 -4.88
CA PRO A 6 2.00 50.39 -4.79
C PRO A 6 2.29 48.95 -5.18
N SER A 7 1.91 48.02 -4.30
CA SER A 7 1.86 46.59 -4.58
C SER A 7 0.86 46.31 -5.70
N LYS A 8 1.35 46.07 -6.92
CA LYS A 8 0.54 45.51 -8.01
C LYS A 8 0.18 44.06 -7.67
N LEU A 9 -0.98 43.90 -7.02
CA LEU A 9 -1.75 42.67 -7.08
C LEU A 9 -2.01 42.34 -8.56
N TYR A 10 -1.41 41.27 -9.07
CA TYR A 10 -1.84 40.68 -10.33
C TYR A 10 -3.19 40.01 -10.08
N VAL A 11 -4.26 40.80 -10.15
CA VAL A 11 -5.60 40.28 -10.45
C VAL A 11 -5.52 39.81 -11.89
N VAL A 12 -5.34 38.51 -12.08
CA VAL A 12 -5.59 37.86 -13.36
C VAL A 12 -7.07 38.08 -13.65
N LYS A 13 -7.37 39.08 -14.49
CA LYS A 13 -8.70 39.19 -15.11
C LYS A 13 -8.96 37.85 -15.80
N PRO A 14 -10.14 37.22 -15.60
CA PRO A 14 -10.50 36.06 -16.41
C PRO A 14 -10.41 36.54 -17.86
N GLY A 15 -9.46 35.98 -18.60
CA GLY A 15 -9.41 36.20 -20.04
C GLY A 15 -10.78 35.84 -20.58
N ASN A 16 -11.34 36.70 -21.43
CA ASN A 16 -12.41 36.34 -22.35
C ASN A 16 -11.85 35.27 -23.29
N ASN A 17 -11.64 34.06 -22.79
CA ASN A 17 -11.70 32.87 -23.61
C ASN A 17 -13.18 32.63 -23.80
N THR A 18 -13.62 32.82 -25.04
CA THR A 18 -14.80 32.13 -25.53
C THR A 18 -14.77 30.71 -24.97
N LEU A 19 -15.80 30.38 -24.18
CA LEU A 19 -16.16 29.00 -23.86
C LEU A 19 -16.65 28.37 -25.17
N ASP A 20 -15.78 28.28 -26.16
CA ASP A 20 -15.93 27.37 -27.27
C ASP A 20 -15.86 25.98 -26.65
N ASN A 21 -16.89 25.17 -26.93
CA ASN A 21 -17.12 23.85 -26.36
C ASN A 21 -15.80 23.10 -26.06
N PRO A 22 -15.65 22.46 -24.88
CA PRO A 22 -14.50 21.61 -24.63
C PRO A 22 -14.36 20.63 -25.82
N PRO A 23 -13.15 20.44 -26.37
CA PRO A 23 -12.96 19.61 -27.55
C PRO A 23 -13.65 18.26 -27.31
N ARG A 24 -14.63 17.94 -28.15
CA ARG A 24 -15.39 16.69 -28.01
C ARG A 24 -14.39 15.54 -28.13
N PHE A 25 -14.25 14.75 -27.07
CA PHE A 25 -13.48 13.52 -27.10
C PHE A 25 -14.00 12.64 -28.24
N ASN A 26 -13.13 12.34 -29.20
CA ASN A 26 -13.49 11.58 -30.40
C ASN A 26 -12.92 10.16 -30.29
N ILE A 27 -13.79 9.22 -29.96
CA ILE A 27 -13.45 7.80 -29.81
C ILE A 27 -12.90 7.21 -31.11
N GLU A 28 -13.44 7.58 -32.27
CA GLU A 28 -13.00 7.04 -33.57
C GLU A 28 -11.60 7.51 -33.92
N LYS A 29 -11.30 8.78 -33.62
CA LYS A 29 -9.95 9.35 -33.74
C LYS A 29 -8.96 8.57 -32.86
N VAL A 30 -9.28 8.39 -31.57
CA VAL A 30 -8.39 7.69 -30.63
C VAL A 30 -8.22 6.22 -31.02
N ALA A 31 -9.28 5.54 -31.44
CA ALA A 31 -9.21 4.17 -31.94
C ALA A 31 -8.30 4.05 -33.17
N GLY A 32 -8.41 4.99 -34.12
CA GLY A 32 -7.55 5.04 -35.30
C GLY A 32 -6.07 5.26 -34.94
N LEU A 33 -5.76 6.15 -34.01
CA LEU A 33 -4.39 6.42 -33.55
C LEU A 33 -3.77 5.22 -32.83
N LEU A 34 -4.58 4.45 -32.11
CA LEU A 34 -4.15 3.22 -31.45
C LEU A 34 -4.03 2.03 -32.42
N GLY A 35 -4.35 2.22 -33.70
CA GLY A 35 -4.38 1.15 -34.70
C GLY A 35 -5.44 0.10 -34.41
N ILE A 36 -6.51 0.46 -33.68
CA ILE A 36 -7.59 -0.46 -33.33
C ILE A 36 -8.52 -0.60 -34.52
N ASN A 37 -8.59 -1.81 -35.07
CA ASN A 37 -9.54 -2.11 -36.12
C ASN A 37 -10.87 -2.59 -35.51
N ILE A 38 -11.95 -1.84 -35.76
CA ILE A 38 -13.29 -2.14 -35.22
C ILE A 38 -14.06 -3.10 -36.16
N SER A 39 -13.46 -3.57 -37.27
CA SER A 39 -14.16 -4.40 -38.26
C SER A 39 -14.51 -5.81 -37.76
N SER A 40 -13.79 -6.35 -36.78
CA SER A 40 -14.07 -7.65 -36.17
C SER A 40 -13.70 -7.67 -34.69
N SER A 41 -14.31 -8.56 -33.90
CA SER A 41 -14.00 -8.68 -32.46
C SER A 41 -12.53 -8.99 -32.21
N ASP A 42 -11.95 -9.92 -32.97
CA ASP A 42 -10.55 -10.34 -32.78
C ASP A 42 -9.56 -9.22 -33.12
N SER A 43 -9.82 -8.48 -34.20
CA SER A 43 -8.96 -7.37 -34.62
C SER A 43 -9.07 -6.16 -33.68
N LEU A 44 -10.25 -5.95 -33.09
CA LEU A 44 -10.45 -4.95 -32.04
C LEU A 44 -9.63 -5.33 -30.80
N THR A 45 -9.78 -6.57 -30.33
CA THR A 45 -9.18 -7.04 -29.10
C THR A 45 -7.66 -7.06 -29.19
N ALA A 46 -7.07 -7.48 -30.32
CA ALA A 46 -5.64 -7.38 -30.56
C ALA A 46 -5.10 -5.92 -30.52
N GLY A 47 -5.92 -4.96 -30.95
CA GLY A 47 -5.57 -3.56 -31.04
C GLY A 47 -5.61 -2.81 -29.70
N LEU A 48 -6.33 -3.30 -28.70
CA LEU A 48 -6.56 -2.58 -27.44
C LEU A 48 -5.27 -2.26 -26.66
N PRO A 49 -5.27 -1.18 -25.84
CA PRO A 49 -4.29 -0.99 -24.79
C PRO A 49 -4.41 -2.08 -23.72
N TYR A 50 -3.30 -2.33 -23.02
CA TYR A 50 -3.16 -3.34 -21.97
C TYR A 50 -3.33 -4.80 -22.43
N MET A 51 -3.02 -5.07 -23.69
CA MET A 51 -2.93 -6.41 -24.27
C MET A 51 -1.52 -7.01 -24.12
N LEU A 52 -1.37 -8.29 -24.46
CA LEU A 52 -0.07 -8.97 -24.48
C LEU A 52 0.94 -8.18 -25.33
N GLY A 53 2.15 -7.98 -24.81
CA GLY A 53 3.20 -7.16 -25.45
C GLY A 53 3.08 -5.64 -25.24
N ASP A 54 1.89 -5.13 -24.85
CA ASP A 54 1.67 -3.72 -24.52
C ASP A 54 1.90 -3.42 -23.03
N VAL A 55 1.50 -4.34 -22.15
CA VAL A 55 1.53 -4.13 -20.70
C VAL A 55 2.94 -4.17 -20.13
N THR A 56 3.22 -3.22 -19.25
CA THR A 56 4.29 -3.32 -18.24
C THR A 56 3.68 -3.28 -16.84
N MET A 57 4.36 -3.91 -15.88
CA MET A 57 3.96 -3.95 -14.47
C MET A 57 5.08 -3.44 -13.58
N GLY A 58 4.72 -2.82 -12.47
CA GLY A 58 5.63 -2.45 -11.39
C GLY A 58 4.89 -2.51 -10.06
N CYS A 59 5.64 -2.64 -8.97
CA CYS A 59 5.06 -2.76 -7.64
C CYS A 59 5.82 -1.88 -6.65
N GLU A 60 5.08 -1.22 -5.77
CA GLU A 60 5.59 -0.59 -4.55
C GLU A 60 5.10 -1.42 -3.36
N ASN A 61 5.99 -1.76 -2.43
CA ASN A 61 5.66 -2.50 -1.21
C ASN A 61 6.07 -1.70 0.01
N GLU A 62 5.09 -1.47 0.89
CA GLU A 62 5.31 -0.97 2.23
C GLU A 62 5.53 -2.16 3.17
N LEU A 63 6.63 -2.18 3.92
CA LEU A 63 7.01 -3.26 4.83
C LEU A 63 6.87 -2.81 6.29
N GLN A 64 6.61 -3.74 7.20
CA GLN A 64 6.70 -3.47 8.63
C GLN A 64 8.11 -3.76 9.15
N THR A 65 8.56 -3.00 10.15
CA THR A 65 9.83 -3.24 10.82
C THR A 65 9.71 -3.31 12.33
N ALA A 66 10.67 -3.96 12.95
CA ALA A 66 10.88 -3.89 14.38
C ALA A 66 12.35 -4.12 14.75
N VAL A 67 12.75 -3.63 15.91
CA VAL A 67 14.04 -3.93 16.53
C VAL A 67 13.78 -4.73 17.80
N ALA A 68 14.30 -5.95 17.86
CA ALA A 68 14.25 -6.76 19.05
C ALA A 68 15.47 -6.51 19.93
N GLY A 69 15.26 -6.35 21.23
CA GLY A 69 16.32 -6.05 22.19
C GLY A 69 15.79 -5.51 23.53
N PRO A 70 16.63 -5.55 24.58
CA PRO A 70 16.28 -4.98 25.87
C PRO A 70 16.06 -3.46 25.75
N LYS A 71 15.19 -2.91 26.58
CA LYS A 71 14.76 -1.50 26.50
C LYS A 71 15.91 -0.51 26.72
N GLU A 72 16.97 -0.96 27.37
CA GLU A 72 18.18 -0.20 27.68
C GLU A 72 19.09 -0.01 26.44
N ASP A 73 18.96 -0.89 25.45
CA ASP A 73 19.81 -0.90 24.25
C ASP A 73 19.05 -0.51 22.97
N VAL A 74 17.73 -0.65 22.92
CA VAL A 74 16.93 -0.31 21.73
C VAL A 74 16.57 1.17 21.69
N ASP A 75 16.58 1.76 20.50
CA ASP A 75 16.43 3.21 20.33
C ASP A 75 15.08 3.77 20.80
N LEU A 76 13.95 3.21 20.36
CA LEU A 76 12.61 3.73 20.66
C LEU A 76 12.35 3.92 22.18
N PRO A 77 12.54 2.91 23.04
CA PRO A 77 12.32 3.10 24.49
C PRO A 77 13.28 4.12 25.10
N LYS A 78 14.55 4.16 24.67
CA LYS A 78 15.52 5.15 25.16
C LYS A 78 15.09 6.57 24.78
N ASN A 79 14.74 6.77 23.52
CA ASN A 79 14.31 8.07 23.01
C ASN A 79 13.07 8.57 23.78
N ILE A 80 12.11 7.68 24.06
CA ILE A 80 10.95 8.01 24.90
C ILE A 80 11.38 8.45 26.30
N LEU A 81 12.21 7.66 27.00
CA LEU A 81 12.60 7.91 28.38
C LEU A 81 13.50 9.15 28.54
N GLU A 82 14.34 9.44 27.55
CA GLU A 82 15.26 10.59 27.56
C GLU A 82 14.58 11.90 27.12
N SER A 83 13.41 11.81 26.47
CA SER A 83 12.69 12.95 25.89
C SER A 83 12.24 13.99 26.93
N ASN A 84 12.20 15.25 26.50
CA ASN A 84 11.59 16.33 27.28
C ASN A 84 10.08 16.11 27.45
N PHE A 85 9.42 15.44 26.50
CA PHE A 85 8.00 15.09 26.60
C PHE A 85 7.73 14.23 27.84
N TYR A 86 8.49 13.15 28.02
CA TYR A 86 8.34 12.26 29.17
C TYR A 86 8.69 12.94 30.49
N LYS A 87 9.81 13.69 30.53
CA LYS A 87 10.21 14.50 31.71
C LYS A 87 9.11 15.49 32.11
N ASN A 88 8.49 16.16 31.14
CA ASN A 88 7.40 17.10 31.41
C ASN A 88 6.14 16.39 31.94
N ILE A 89 5.80 15.19 31.44
CA ILE A 89 4.67 14.40 31.98
C ILE A 89 4.93 14.02 33.44
N LEU A 90 6.14 13.57 33.78
CA LEU A 90 6.50 13.23 35.16
C LEU A 90 6.38 14.45 36.09
N ASN A 91 6.92 15.60 35.66
CA ASN A 91 6.82 16.84 36.44
C ASN A 91 5.37 17.29 36.64
N ARG A 92 4.52 17.20 35.60
CA ARG A 92 3.10 17.55 35.69
C ARG A 92 2.34 16.64 36.64
N ALA A 93 2.60 15.34 36.61
CA ALA A 93 1.95 14.43 37.55
C ALA A 93 2.42 14.66 38.99
N ALA A 94 3.71 14.93 39.21
CA ALA A 94 4.23 15.31 40.53
C ALA A 94 3.59 16.61 41.06
N ALA A 95 3.25 17.54 40.16
CA ALA A 95 2.49 18.75 40.48
C ALA A 95 0.97 18.53 40.61
N GLY A 96 0.45 17.31 40.38
CA GLY A 96 -0.98 16.99 40.41
C GLY A 96 -1.78 17.48 39.19
N GLU A 97 -1.11 17.95 38.13
CA GLU A 97 -1.73 18.48 36.91
C GLU A 97 -2.13 17.39 35.90
N THR A 98 -1.75 16.13 36.12
CA THR A 98 -2.01 15.01 35.21
C THR A 98 -2.36 13.74 35.99
N SER A 99 -3.18 12.88 35.41
CA SER A 99 -3.60 11.62 36.04
C SER A 99 -2.42 10.67 36.24
N GLU A 100 -2.24 10.13 37.45
CA GLU A 100 -1.30 9.05 37.76
C GLU A 100 -1.50 7.81 36.87
N ASN A 101 -2.72 7.57 36.38
CA ASN A 101 -3.02 6.47 35.47
C ASN A 101 -2.25 6.57 34.14
N LEU A 102 -1.98 7.79 33.65
CA LEU A 102 -1.24 7.99 32.41
C LEU A 102 0.22 7.54 32.59
N ILE A 103 0.85 7.90 33.71
CA ILE A 103 2.21 7.46 34.04
C ILE A 103 2.26 5.95 34.18
N ARG A 104 1.34 5.38 34.96
CA ARG A 104 1.28 3.92 35.12
C ARG A 104 1.12 3.22 33.78
N ALA A 105 0.26 3.72 32.88
CA ALA A 105 0.09 3.15 31.55
C ALA A 105 1.37 3.27 30.67
N PHE A 106 2.12 4.37 30.79
CA PHE A 106 3.42 4.52 30.13
C PHE A 106 4.46 3.55 30.68
N GLU A 107 4.60 3.45 32.00
CA GLU A 107 5.51 2.52 32.66
C GLU A 107 5.16 1.08 32.30
N GLU A 108 3.87 0.75 32.31
CA GLU A 108 3.37 -0.56 31.89
C GLU A 108 3.69 -0.82 30.41
N HIS A 109 3.51 0.16 29.53
CA HIS A 109 3.88 0.04 28.13
C HIS A 109 5.40 -0.22 27.98
N ILE A 110 6.26 0.53 28.66
CA ILE A 110 7.72 0.38 28.54
C ILE A 110 8.21 -0.93 29.20
N ASN A 111 7.65 -1.32 30.34
CA ASN A 111 8.16 -2.44 31.14
C ASN A 111 7.53 -3.78 30.76
N ASN A 112 6.24 -3.83 30.38
CA ASN A 112 5.55 -5.07 30.04
C ASN A 112 5.68 -5.33 28.53
N ASN A 113 6.88 -5.76 28.12
CA ASN A 113 7.22 -6.16 26.76
C ASN A 113 8.02 -7.49 26.79
N GLU A 114 7.35 -8.61 27.04
CA GLU A 114 7.99 -9.92 27.21
C GLU A 114 8.78 -10.35 25.96
N GLU A 115 8.28 -10.03 24.77
CA GLU A 115 8.94 -10.33 23.50
C GLU A 115 10.18 -9.47 23.26
N LYS A 116 10.30 -8.33 23.95
CA LYS A 116 11.35 -7.32 23.77
C LYS A 116 11.41 -6.81 22.33
N ILE A 117 10.24 -6.62 21.71
CA ILE A 117 10.14 -6.14 20.33
C ILE A 117 9.62 -4.70 20.32
N TRP A 118 10.30 -3.85 19.57
CA TRP A 118 10.00 -2.42 19.46
C TRP A 118 9.75 -2.09 17.99
N GLU A 119 8.47 -1.99 17.62
CA GLU A 119 8.05 -1.77 16.24
C GLU A 119 8.44 -0.38 15.74
N ASN A 120 8.93 -0.31 14.50
CA ASN A 120 9.42 0.92 13.86
C ASN A 120 10.51 1.67 14.65
N SER A 121 11.18 1.00 15.61
CA SER A 121 12.37 1.53 16.27
C SER A 121 13.52 1.69 15.28
N TRP A 122 14.37 2.66 15.55
CA TRP A 122 15.62 2.84 14.81
C TRP A 122 16.71 1.93 15.41
N VAL A 123 17.83 1.84 14.69
CA VAL A 123 19.03 1.13 15.15
C VAL A 123 20.17 2.12 15.34
N HIS A 124 21.12 1.77 16.21
CA HIS A 124 22.37 2.51 16.34
C HIS A 124 23.59 1.58 16.40
N PHE A 125 24.72 2.03 15.84
CA PHE A 125 25.97 1.28 15.78
C PHE A 125 27.19 2.20 15.55
N PRO A 126 28.42 1.74 15.87
CA PRO A 126 29.64 2.50 15.62
C PRO A 126 29.88 2.79 14.12
N ARG A 127 30.17 4.06 13.78
CA ARG A 127 30.39 4.49 12.40
C ARG A 127 31.56 3.78 11.72
N ARG A 128 32.59 3.39 12.49
CA ARG A 128 33.78 2.68 11.99
C ARG A 128 33.49 1.32 11.33
N LEU A 129 32.29 0.77 11.54
CA LEU A 129 31.89 -0.52 10.94
C LEU A 129 31.46 -0.37 9.48
N LEU A 130 31.13 0.84 9.04
CA LEU A 130 30.84 1.13 7.63
C LEU A 130 32.12 1.05 6.79
N SER A 131 32.03 0.41 5.64
CA SER A 131 32.99 0.54 4.54
C SER A 131 33.09 1.99 4.05
N ASP A 132 34.17 2.28 3.32
CA ASP A 132 34.37 3.60 2.70
C ASP A 132 33.25 3.96 1.72
N CYS A 133 32.72 2.98 0.98
CA CYS A 133 31.59 3.17 0.07
C CYS A 133 30.32 3.57 0.85
N ALA A 134 29.96 2.83 1.89
CA ALA A 134 28.78 3.13 2.70
C ALA A 134 28.92 4.46 3.44
N ASN A 135 30.13 4.79 3.92
CA ASN A 135 30.42 6.09 4.53
C ASN A 135 30.25 7.26 3.55
N LYS A 136 30.68 7.10 2.28
CA LYS A 136 30.47 8.11 1.24
C LYS A 136 28.99 8.33 0.96
N ILE A 137 28.20 7.26 0.87
CA ILE A 137 26.75 7.35 0.67
C ILE A 137 26.06 8.02 1.85
N LEU A 138 26.44 7.68 3.08
CA LEU A 138 25.93 8.35 4.29
C LEU A 138 26.21 9.86 4.24
N ASN A 139 27.45 10.26 3.95
CA ASN A 139 27.81 11.68 3.87
C ASN A 139 27.03 12.41 2.76
N PHE A 140 26.86 11.79 1.59
CA PHE A 140 26.09 12.35 0.49
C PHE A 140 24.60 12.52 0.85
N ASP A 141 24.00 11.53 1.51
CA ASP A 141 22.59 11.57 1.92
C ASP A 141 22.34 12.55 3.10
N LEU A 142 23.40 12.98 3.80
CA LEU A 142 23.37 14.00 4.86
C LEU A 142 23.57 15.44 4.36
N LEU A 143 23.70 15.65 3.04
CA LEU A 143 23.68 16.98 2.43
C LEU A 143 22.27 17.59 2.44
N ALA A 144 22.17 18.91 2.63
CA ALA A 144 20.89 19.63 2.57
C ALA A 144 20.27 19.61 1.17
N ASP A 145 21.14 19.72 0.14
CA ASP A 145 20.79 19.60 -1.27
C ASP A 145 21.83 18.73 -1.98
N LYS A 146 21.44 17.52 -2.37
CA LYS A 146 22.32 16.54 -3.02
C LYS A 146 22.79 16.96 -4.41
N GLN A 147 22.13 17.95 -5.02
CA GLN A 147 22.58 18.55 -6.28
C GLN A 147 23.77 19.51 -6.08
N ARG A 148 24.12 19.83 -4.83
CA ARG A 148 25.25 20.69 -4.45
C ARG A 148 26.21 19.93 -3.54
N PRO A 149 27.16 19.14 -4.10
CA PRO A 149 28.07 18.32 -3.29
C PRO A 149 28.94 19.10 -2.30
N ASP A 150 29.29 20.35 -2.62
CA ASP A 150 30.05 21.26 -1.74
C ASP A 150 29.13 22.09 -0.81
N GLY A 151 27.83 21.78 -0.80
CA GLY A 151 26.83 22.44 0.02
C GLY A 151 26.92 22.06 1.50
N PRO A 152 26.18 22.74 2.38
CA PRO A 152 26.12 22.40 3.78
C PRO A 152 25.41 21.05 4.00
N ASN A 153 25.70 20.44 5.15
CA ASN A 153 24.88 19.35 5.66
C ASN A 153 23.48 19.86 6.04
N ARG A 154 22.54 18.92 6.13
CA ARG A 154 21.19 19.14 6.66
C ARG A 154 21.22 19.74 8.07
N ALA A 155 20.18 20.46 8.44
CA ALA A 155 20.09 21.08 9.77
C ALA A 155 19.87 20.06 10.89
N ASP A 156 19.30 18.88 10.58
CA ASP A 156 18.94 17.82 11.52
C ASP A 156 20.01 16.72 11.71
N LEU A 157 21.27 17.05 11.43
CA LEU A 157 22.41 16.11 11.43
C LEU A 157 22.62 15.37 12.77
N ASP A 158 22.39 16.07 13.88
CA ASP A 158 22.53 15.57 15.25
C ASP A 158 21.55 14.43 15.59
N ARG A 159 20.46 14.28 14.82
CA ARG A 159 19.54 13.14 14.94
C ARG A 159 20.15 11.81 14.48
N PHE A 160 21.18 11.87 13.65
CA PHE A 160 21.79 10.69 13.00
C PHE A 160 23.20 10.41 13.47
N LEU A 161 23.97 11.44 13.81
CA LEU A 161 25.37 11.31 14.23
C LEU A 161 25.52 11.78 15.67
N PHE A 162 26.07 10.92 16.52
CA PHE A 162 26.33 11.24 17.93
C PHE A 162 27.62 10.57 18.40
N PHE A 163 28.13 10.98 19.57
CA PHE A 163 29.31 10.37 20.17
C PHE A 163 28.92 9.52 21.39
N ARG A 164 29.48 8.31 21.48
CA ARG A 164 29.37 7.43 22.65
C ARG A 164 30.77 6.96 23.01
N ASN A 165 31.20 7.18 24.26
CA ASN A 165 32.56 6.87 24.73
C ASN A 165 33.67 7.46 23.82
N ASN A 166 33.48 8.70 23.36
CA ASN A 166 34.39 9.40 22.44
C ASN A 166 34.57 8.74 21.05
N GLU A 167 33.67 7.82 20.68
CA GLU A 167 33.61 7.21 19.35
C GLU A 167 32.38 7.73 18.58
N PRO A 168 32.48 7.98 17.26
CA PRO A 168 31.34 8.39 16.45
C PRO A 168 30.39 7.20 16.16
N TRP A 169 29.10 7.42 16.41
CA TRP A 169 28.02 6.46 16.22
C TRP A 169 26.98 7.00 15.25
N ILE A 170 26.25 6.07 14.63
CA ILE A 170 25.15 6.33 13.70
C ILE A 170 23.86 5.87 14.34
N ARG A 171 22.78 6.64 14.17
CA ARG A 171 21.40 6.33 14.54
C ARG A 171 20.49 6.50 13.32
N ILE A 172 19.88 5.43 12.83
CA ILE A 172 19.09 5.47 11.58
C ILE A 172 17.88 4.53 11.61
N PRO A 173 16.80 4.84 10.87
CA PRO A 173 15.67 3.93 10.70
C PRO A 173 16.07 2.70 9.89
N VAL A 174 15.37 1.58 10.11
CA VAL A 174 15.60 0.31 9.39
C VAL A 174 15.42 0.46 7.87
N SER A 175 14.57 1.37 7.41
CA SER A 175 14.40 1.67 5.98
C SER A 175 15.69 2.20 5.34
N TYR A 176 16.41 3.10 6.02
CA TYR A 176 17.72 3.58 5.54
C TYR A 176 18.85 2.57 5.77
N LEU A 177 18.73 1.72 6.79
CA LEU A 177 19.66 0.61 7.03
C LEU A 177 19.77 -0.33 5.82
N LEU A 178 18.66 -0.60 5.12
CA LEU A 178 18.66 -1.42 3.90
C LEU A 178 19.58 -0.84 2.83
N ARG A 179 19.46 0.47 2.58
CA ARG A 179 20.28 1.21 1.61
C ARG A 179 21.76 1.14 1.97
N LEU A 180 22.11 1.45 3.23
CA LEU A 180 23.51 1.38 3.69
C LEU A 180 24.07 -0.04 3.66
N SER A 181 23.25 -1.05 3.97
CA SER A 181 23.67 -2.45 3.92
C SER A 181 23.99 -2.89 2.50
N LEU A 182 23.22 -2.43 1.52
CA LEU A 182 23.49 -2.73 0.10
C LEU A 182 24.76 -2.04 -0.38
N ALA A 183 24.93 -0.77 -0.01
CA ALA A 183 26.16 -0.02 -0.26
C ALA A 183 27.40 -0.70 0.34
N ASP A 184 27.28 -1.18 1.57
CA ASP A 184 28.38 -1.83 2.27
C ASP A 184 28.72 -3.20 1.67
N ALA A 185 27.71 -4.03 1.42
CA ALA A 185 27.90 -5.38 0.89
C ALA A 185 28.46 -5.38 -0.54
N THR A 186 28.14 -4.35 -1.34
CA THR A 186 28.56 -4.26 -2.76
C THR A 186 29.70 -3.29 -3.00
N GLY A 187 30.12 -2.51 -2.00
CA GLY A 187 31.16 -1.49 -2.12
C GLY A 187 32.59 -1.99 -1.97
N ASP A 188 32.80 -3.28 -1.79
CA ASP A 188 34.12 -3.89 -1.57
C ASP A 188 34.95 -3.93 -2.88
N ASP A 189 36.14 -3.35 -2.84
CA ASP A 189 37.05 -3.27 -3.99
C ASP A 189 37.54 -4.65 -4.48
N THR A 190 37.49 -5.67 -3.63
CA THR A 190 37.81 -7.05 -4.00
C THR A 190 36.74 -7.70 -4.88
N LEU A 191 35.53 -7.15 -4.92
CA LEU A 191 34.46 -7.65 -5.77
C LEU A 191 34.70 -7.31 -7.25
N PRO A 192 34.13 -8.08 -8.18
CA PRO A 192 34.06 -7.68 -9.59
C PRO A 192 33.41 -6.30 -9.78
N SER A 193 33.99 -5.47 -10.65
CA SER A 193 33.51 -4.10 -10.94
C SER A 193 32.03 -4.04 -11.35
N MET A 194 31.58 -5.05 -12.11
CA MET A 194 30.19 -5.18 -12.53
C MET A 194 29.22 -5.26 -11.34
N ILE A 195 29.55 -6.03 -10.30
CA ILE A 195 28.70 -6.14 -9.11
C ILE A 195 28.61 -4.78 -8.40
N ARG A 196 29.73 -4.06 -8.28
CA ARG A 196 29.75 -2.71 -7.69
C ARG A 196 28.88 -1.74 -8.47
N GLN A 197 28.98 -1.74 -9.80
CA GLN A 197 28.19 -0.85 -10.67
C GLN A 197 26.69 -1.15 -10.61
N ILE A 198 26.30 -2.43 -10.65
CA ILE A 198 24.89 -2.83 -10.54
C ILE A 198 24.36 -2.52 -9.13
N GLY A 199 25.11 -2.86 -8.09
CA GLY A 199 24.79 -2.54 -6.70
C GLY A 199 24.56 -1.05 -6.51
N GLY A 200 25.46 -0.21 -7.04
CA GLY A 200 25.35 1.25 -7.04
C GLY A 200 24.02 1.77 -7.61
N ARG A 201 23.53 1.19 -8.71
CA ARG A 201 22.23 1.57 -9.30
C ARG A 201 21.04 1.14 -8.44
N TYR A 202 21.09 -0.05 -7.85
CA TYR A 202 19.96 -0.60 -7.08
C TYR A 202 19.75 0.05 -5.71
N ILE A 203 20.75 0.78 -5.20
CA ILE A 203 20.65 1.57 -3.96
C ILE A 203 19.53 2.63 -4.02
N GLU A 204 19.17 3.12 -5.21
CA GLU A 204 18.11 4.10 -5.42
C GLU A 204 16.69 3.55 -5.19
N HIS A 205 16.53 2.22 -5.18
CA HIS A 205 15.22 1.57 -5.00
C HIS A 205 14.78 1.41 -3.53
N PHE A 206 15.62 1.87 -2.59
CA PHE A 206 15.35 1.85 -1.15
C PHE A 206 15.03 3.27 -0.66
N LEU A 207 13.73 3.57 -0.62
CA LEU A 207 13.22 4.88 -0.21
C LEU A 207 13.12 5.00 1.31
N ASN A 208 13.09 6.24 1.80
CA ASN A 208 13.10 6.55 3.23
C ASN A 208 12.14 7.71 3.59
N ASP A 209 10.96 7.83 3.00
CA ASP A 209 9.99 8.88 3.35
C ASP A 209 8.87 8.47 4.30
N ASN A 210 8.51 7.19 4.35
CA ASN A 210 7.47 6.71 5.24
C ASN A 210 8.04 6.09 6.54
N THR A 211 7.22 6.01 7.59
CA THR A 211 7.55 5.34 8.86
C THR A 211 8.08 3.92 8.62
N SER A 212 7.42 3.24 7.68
CA SER A 212 7.74 1.92 7.18
C SER A 212 8.68 1.99 5.98
N PRO A 213 9.62 1.04 5.79
CA PRO A 213 10.37 0.93 4.56
C PRO A 213 9.46 0.77 3.35
N GLU A 214 9.74 1.60 2.34
CA GLU A 214 9.11 1.53 1.04
C GLU A 214 10.14 1.10 0.02
N THR A 215 9.79 0.08 -0.77
CA THR A 215 10.63 -0.41 -1.87
C THR A 215 9.79 -0.55 -3.11
N PHE A 216 10.37 -0.27 -4.28
CA PHE A 216 9.69 -0.41 -5.56
C PHE A 216 10.49 -1.27 -6.53
N SER A 217 9.82 -1.80 -7.56
CA SER A 217 10.43 -2.73 -8.50
C SER A 217 11.73 -2.21 -9.12
N PHE A 218 12.72 -3.10 -9.27
CA PHE A 218 14.02 -2.75 -9.86
C PHE A 218 13.96 -2.37 -11.34
N TYR A 219 12.92 -2.85 -12.03
CA TYR A 219 12.64 -2.55 -13.43
C TYR A 219 11.15 -2.78 -13.71
N PRO A 220 10.58 -2.22 -14.79
CA PRO A 220 9.23 -2.57 -15.23
C PRO A 220 9.20 -3.96 -15.86
N ILE A 221 8.29 -4.82 -15.39
CA ILE A 221 8.15 -6.21 -15.86
C ILE A 221 7.23 -6.21 -17.09
N PRO A 222 7.70 -6.65 -18.26
CA PRO A 222 6.88 -6.82 -19.45
C PRO A 222 5.96 -8.05 -19.33
N MET A 223 4.76 -7.98 -19.91
CA MET A 223 3.92 -9.17 -20.11
C MET A 223 4.28 -9.80 -21.46
N GLU A 224 5.14 -10.82 -21.46
CA GLU A 224 5.81 -11.33 -22.68
C GLU A 224 5.14 -12.55 -23.31
N THR A 225 4.62 -13.48 -22.50
CA THR A 225 4.07 -14.78 -22.97
C THR A 225 2.89 -15.23 -22.12
N GLU A 226 2.12 -16.21 -22.61
CA GLU A 226 1.06 -16.88 -21.84
C GLU A 226 1.55 -17.53 -20.54
N LEU A 227 2.84 -17.82 -20.42
CA LEU A 227 3.45 -18.50 -19.27
C LEU A 227 3.93 -17.51 -18.18
N ASP A 228 4.29 -16.28 -18.55
CA ASP A 228 4.90 -15.27 -17.68
C ASP A 228 3.96 -14.08 -17.43
N LYS A 229 2.81 -14.41 -16.84
CA LYS A 229 1.70 -13.51 -16.49
C LYS A 229 2.07 -12.61 -15.29
N GLY A 230 1.09 -12.19 -14.48
CA GLY A 230 1.30 -11.54 -13.18
C GLY A 230 2.26 -12.29 -12.22
N LYS A 231 2.61 -13.55 -12.51
CA LYS A 231 3.71 -14.27 -11.87
C LYS A 231 5.07 -13.56 -12.00
N GLY A 232 5.32 -12.84 -13.09
CA GLY A 232 6.56 -12.09 -13.27
C GLY A 232 6.73 -10.98 -12.22
N ILE A 233 5.67 -10.22 -11.93
CA ILE A 233 5.72 -9.19 -10.88
C ILE A 233 5.73 -9.79 -9.47
N ALA A 234 5.04 -10.91 -9.25
CA ALA A 234 5.11 -11.65 -7.99
C ALA A 234 6.53 -12.18 -7.73
N LYS A 235 7.19 -12.72 -8.76
CA LYS A 235 8.59 -13.16 -8.71
C LYS A 235 9.53 -12.00 -8.38
N GLU A 236 9.42 -10.87 -9.08
CA GLU A 236 10.25 -9.70 -8.79
C GLU A 236 10.08 -9.24 -7.33
N THR A 237 8.84 -9.18 -6.86
CA THR A 237 8.51 -8.83 -5.47
C THR A 237 9.14 -9.77 -4.46
N LEU A 238 9.08 -11.09 -4.72
CA LEU A 238 9.71 -12.11 -3.87
C LEU A 238 11.24 -11.99 -3.84
N ILE A 239 11.88 -11.82 -5.00
CA ILE A 239 13.34 -11.68 -5.09
C ILE A 239 13.81 -10.39 -4.41
N ARG A 240 13.10 -9.27 -4.61
CA ARG A 240 13.36 -8.01 -3.90
C ARG A 240 13.17 -8.16 -2.39
N TYR A 241 12.10 -8.83 -1.96
CA TYR A 241 11.87 -9.12 -0.55
C TYR A 241 12.98 -9.98 0.07
N LEU A 242 13.45 -11.01 -0.64
CA LEU A 242 14.57 -11.84 -0.19
C LEU A 242 15.87 -11.03 -0.09
N LEU A 243 16.13 -10.13 -1.04
CA LEU A 243 17.24 -9.19 -0.94
C LEU A 243 17.12 -8.35 0.34
N CYS A 244 15.95 -7.79 0.64
CA CYS A 244 15.74 -7.04 1.88
C CYS A 244 16.02 -7.91 3.13
N GLN A 245 15.59 -9.18 3.15
CA GLN A 245 15.88 -10.11 4.26
C GLN A 245 17.39 -10.36 4.41
N CYS A 246 18.11 -10.56 3.29
CA CYS A 246 19.56 -10.71 3.30
C CYS A 246 20.27 -9.45 3.80
N LEU A 247 19.83 -8.25 3.38
CA LEU A 247 20.40 -6.97 3.80
C LEU A 247 20.24 -6.74 5.30
N VAL A 248 19.07 -7.04 5.87
CA VAL A 248 18.85 -6.93 7.32
C VAL A 248 19.69 -7.96 8.08
N SER A 249 19.77 -9.19 7.59
CA SER A 249 20.62 -10.22 8.18
C SER A 249 22.11 -9.82 8.12
N TYR A 250 22.53 -9.17 7.03
CA TYR A 250 23.87 -8.64 6.87
C TYR A 250 24.11 -7.51 7.87
N ALA A 251 23.22 -6.52 7.96
CA ALA A 251 23.33 -5.41 8.92
C ALA A 251 23.45 -5.90 10.37
N ASN A 252 22.60 -6.87 10.75
CA ASN A 252 22.58 -7.44 12.09
C ASN A 252 23.95 -8.02 12.51
N GLN A 253 24.72 -8.56 11.55
CA GLN A 253 26.04 -9.14 11.80
C GLN A 253 27.18 -8.14 11.53
N LYS A 254 27.21 -7.51 10.34
CA LYS A 254 28.30 -6.64 9.87
C LYS A 254 28.39 -5.32 10.63
N PHE A 255 27.24 -4.70 10.93
CA PHE A 255 27.17 -3.50 11.76
C PHE A 255 27.06 -3.83 13.25
N ASP A 256 27.26 -5.10 13.59
CA ASP A 256 27.39 -5.60 14.95
C ASP A 256 26.18 -5.27 15.84
N LEU A 257 24.98 -5.19 15.25
CA LEU A 257 23.76 -4.87 16.02
C LEU A 257 23.51 -5.94 17.09
N LEU A 258 23.77 -7.22 16.76
CA LEU A 258 23.53 -8.33 17.68
C LEU A 258 24.41 -8.27 18.93
N SER A 259 25.66 -7.83 18.83
CA SER A 259 26.54 -7.67 20.01
C SER A 259 26.09 -6.52 20.91
N HIS A 260 25.43 -5.52 20.32
CA HIS A 260 24.79 -4.39 20.99
C HIS A 260 23.32 -4.68 21.35
N ASN A 261 22.95 -5.96 21.47
CA ASN A 261 21.62 -6.45 21.83
C ASN A 261 20.47 -5.92 20.98
N GLN A 262 20.73 -5.51 19.73
CA GLN A 262 19.73 -5.07 18.77
C GLN A 262 19.61 -6.09 17.64
N LYS A 263 18.38 -6.40 17.24
CA LYS A 263 18.11 -7.22 16.05
C LYS A 263 17.02 -6.58 15.22
N ALA A 264 17.41 -6.02 14.08
CA ALA A 264 16.47 -5.51 13.08
C ALA A 264 15.74 -6.67 12.40
N ILE A 265 14.44 -6.48 12.16
CA ILE A 265 13.54 -7.44 11.51
C ILE A 265 12.64 -6.66 10.55
N ILE A 266 12.37 -7.23 9.37
CA ILE A 266 11.39 -6.71 8.40
C ILE A 266 10.44 -7.83 7.99
N TYR A 267 9.18 -7.48 7.71
CA TYR A 267 8.14 -8.43 7.31
C TYR A 267 6.94 -7.69 6.69
N PHE A 268 6.07 -8.39 5.97
CA PHE A 268 4.80 -7.81 5.52
C PHE A 268 3.77 -7.84 6.66
N ALA A 269 3.17 -6.70 6.98
CA ALA A 269 2.01 -6.61 7.88
C ALA A 269 1.13 -5.40 7.54
N PRO A 270 -0.18 -5.58 7.37
CA PRO A 270 -1.03 -4.55 6.77
C PRO A 270 -1.55 -3.48 7.74
N ASN A 271 -1.60 -3.80 9.04
CA ASN A 271 -2.15 -2.93 10.08
C ASN A 271 -1.01 -2.41 10.98
N PRO A 272 -1.14 -1.19 11.54
CA PRO A 272 -0.21 -0.71 12.55
C PRO A 272 -0.17 -1.66 13.77
N PRO A 273 1.00 -1.93 14.36
CA PRO A 273 1.14 -2.80 15.52
C PRO A 273 0.36 -2.30 16.74
N ILE A 274 -0.23 -3.21 17.53
CA ILE A 274 -1.04 -2.94 18.73
C ILE A 274 -0.25 -2.09 19.71
N ARG A 275 1.01 -2.44 19.97
CA ARG A 275 1.86 -1.68 20.88
C ARG A 275 2.06 -0.25 20.40
N GLN A 276 2.23 -0.04 19.09
CA GLN A 276 2.28 1.30 18.50
C GLN A 276 0.91 2.02 18.62
N LYS A 277 -0.22 1.32 18.44
CA LYS A 277 -1.56 1.90 18.67
C LYS A 277 -1.76 2.34 20.13
N THR A 278 -1.32 1.52 21.08
CA THR A 278 -1.36 1.81 22.52
C THR A 278 -0.45 2.99 22.85
N LEU A 279 0.80 3.02 22.37
CA LEU A 279 1.70 4.14 22.60
C LEU A 279 1.11 5.43 22.04
N ASN A 280 0.54 5.38 20.84
CA ASN A 280 -0.13 6.51 20.20
C ASN A 280 -1.22 7.12 21.10
N SER A 281 -2.01 6.30 21.81
CA SER A 281 -3.04 6.80 22.74
C SER A 281 -2.49 7.43 24.03
N LEU A 282 -1.20 7.27 24.31
CA LEU A 282 -0.53 7.83 25.49
C LEU A 282 0.25 9.11 25.17
N ILE A 283 0.69 9.30 23.93
CA ILE A 283 1.53 10.43 23.52
C ILE A 283 0.77 11.50 22.72
N SER A 284 1.37 12.69 22.63
CA SER A 284 0.90 13.74 21.73
C SER A 284 1.19 13.42 20.26
N ASP A 285 0.38 13.98 19.37
CA ASP A 285 0.51 13.86 17.92
C ASP A 285 1.86 14.40 17.37
N SER A 286 2.40 15.46 17.96
CA SER A 286 3.74 15.95 17.62
C SER A 286 4.83 14.98 18.03
N PHE A 287 4.73 14.39 19.22
CA PHE A 287 5.74 13.45 19.70
C PHE A 287 5.69 12.12 18.95
N TYR A 288 4.49 11.65 18.57
CA TYR A 288 4.35 10.49 17.68
C TYR A 288 5.11 10.69 16.36
N ARG A 289 4.98 11.86 15.74
CA ARG A 289 5.72 12.19 14.53
C ARG A 289 7.23 12.22 14.74
N GLU A 290 7.69 12.78 15.86
CA GLU A 290 9.11 12.82 16.19
C GLU A 290 9.73 11.41 16.29
N LEU A 291 9.00 10.47 16.89
CA LEU A 291 9.43 9.09 17.08
C LEU A 291 9.41 8.26 15.80
N PHE A 292 8.33 8.36 15.01
CA PHE A 292 8.07 7.39 13.94
C PHE A 292 8.26 7.94 12.53
N MET A 293 8.15 9.25 12.29
CA MET A 293 8.31 9.76 10.94
C MET A 293 9.75 9.61 10.46
N SER A 294 9.89 9.07 9.25
CA SER A 294 11.19 8.91 8.63
C SER A 294 11.79 10.25 8.20
N PRO A 295 13.11 10.44 8.38
CA PRO A 295 13.82 11.68 8.09
C PRO A 295 14.02 11.99 6.59
N CYS A 296 13.58 11.13 5.66
CA CYS A 296 13.74 11.35 4.22
C CYS A 296 15.22 11.48 3.81
N LEU A 297 16.08 10.57 4.29
CA LEU A 297 17.51 10.53 3.94
C LEU A 297 17.77 10.03 2.52
N SER A 298 16.92 9.16 1.98
CA SER A 298 17.06 8.54 0.65
C SER A 298 15.82 8.82 -0.20
N GLY A 299 16.01 8.99 -1.52
CA GLY A 299 14.94 9.13 -2.51
C GLY A 299 14.67 10.54 -3.02
N TRP A 300 15.21 11.57 -2.35
CA TRP A 300 15.02 12.98 -2.71
C TRP A 300 16.33 13.75 -2.60
N ASP A 301 16.50 14.75 -3.47
CA ASP A 301 17.64 15.65 -3.44
C ASP A 301 17.60 16.60 -2.23
N ARG A 302 16.41 17.07 -1.86
CA ARG A 302 16.16 17.94 -0.71
C ARG A 302 15.30 17.21 0.33
N GLY A 303 15.95 16.40 1.16
CA GLY A 303 15.29 15.54 2.13
C GLY A 303 14.45 16.27 3.17
N GLU A 304 14.88 17.43 3.64
CA GLU A 304 14.17 18.23 4.66
C GLU A 304 12.83 18.81 4.13
N GLU A 305 12.77 19.15 2.84
CA GLU A 305 11.52 19.58 2.19
C GLU A 305 10.52 18.43 2.11
N LYS A 306 11.00 17.23 1.73
CA LYS A 306 10.16 16.03 1.72
C LYS A 306 9.70 15.65 3.13
N TYR A 307 10.57 15.75 4.14
CA TYR A 307 10.20 15.54 5.54
C TYR A 307 9.08 16.50 5.99
N THR A 308 9.18 17.77 5.60
CA THR A 308 8.14 18.79 5.85
C THR A 308 6.81 18.43 5.16
N TYR A 309 6.86 17.93 3.92
CA TYR A 309 5.68 17.43 3.22
C TYR A 309 5.05 16.23 3.95
N MET A 310 5.85 15.27 4.41
CA MET A 310 5.32 14.13 5.17
C MET A 310 4.69 14.57 6.50
N HIS A 311 5.24 15.62 7.12
CA HIS A 311 4.68 16.19 8.34
C HIS A 311 3.29 16.80 8.09
N LEU A 312 3.15 17.52 6.97
CA LEU A 312 1.85 18.03 6.51
C LEU A 312 0.85 16.90 6.29
N CYS A 313 1.24 15.81 5.63
CA CYS A 313 0.37 14.64 5.42
C CYS A 313 -0.17 14.10 6.76
N HIS A 314 0.70 13.86 7.75
CA HIS A 314 0.27 13.39 9.07
C HIS A 314 -0.68 14.37 9.78
N GLN A 315 -0.40 15.67 9.71
CA GLN A 315 -1.25 16.69 10.31
C GLN A 315 -2.64 16.75 9.67
N VAL A 316 -2.71 16.63 8.34
CA VAL A 316 -3.97 16.64 7.59
C VAL A 316 -4.80 15.41 7.93
N MET A 317 -4.18 14.22 7.98
CA MET A 317 -4.87 12.98 8.37
C MET A 317 -5.47 13.07 9.78
N SER A 318 -4.70 13.59 10.73
CA SER A 318 -5.12 13.82 12.12
C SER A 318 -6.30 14.78 12.22
N ARG A 319 -6.24 15.92 11.52
CA ARG A 319 -7.34 16.90 11.45
C ARG A 319 -8.58 16.34 10.74
N SER A 320 -8.38 15.56 9.69
CA SER A 320 -9.46 14.94 8.92
C SER A 320 -10.26 13.98 9.79
N GLN A 321 -9.60 13.16 10.62
CA GLN A 321 -10.29 12.27 11.57
C GLN A 321 -11.14 13.04 12.60
N LEU A 322 -10.67 14.18 13.09
CA LEU A 322 -11.49 15.05 13.96
C LEU A 322 -12.71 15.60 13.21
N ASN A 323 -12.54 16.03 11.96
CA ASN A 323 -13.64 16.51 11.12
C ASN A 323 -14.63 15.38 10.72
N ALA A 324 -14.21 14.11 10.78
CA ALA A 324 -15.08 12.95 10.57
C ALA A 324 -16.20 12.90 11.63
N VAL A 325 -15.90 13.25 12.88
CA VAL A 325 -16.88 13.29 13.97
C VAL A 325 -18.04 14.24 13.65
N LYS A 326 -17.73 15.43 13.12
CA LYS A 326 -18.75 16.40 12.69
C LYS A 326 -19.66 15.80 11.61
N LYS A 327 -19.08 15.14 10.61
CA LYS A 327 -19.83 14.46 9.55
C LYS A 327 -20.69 13.31 10.06
N LEU A 328 -20.22 12.57 11.06
CA LEU A 328 -21.02 11.50 11.70
C LEU A 328 -22.24 12.06 12.43
N LYS A 329 -22.13 13.24 13.04
CA LYS A 329 -23.25 13.97 13.64
C LYS A 329 -24.24 14.46 12.57
N GLU A 330 -23.74 15.08 11.50
CA GLU A 330 -24.58 15.52 10.35
C GLU A 330 -25.30 14.32 9.68
N ALA A 331 -24.63 13.18 9.58
CA ALA A 331 -25.22 11.94 9.10
C ALA A 331 -26.23 11.30 10.07
N ASN A 332 -26.46 11.87 11.26
CA ASN A 332 -27.30 11.30 12.32
C ASN A 332 -26.86 9.87 12.73
N ILE A 333 -25.56 9.58 12.68
CA ILE A 333 -24.98 8.35 13.22
C ILE A 333 -24.65 8.54 14.68
N ILE A 334 -24.05 9.68 15.01
CA ILE A 334 -23.91 10.18 16.38
C ILE A 334 -25.13 11.07 16.65
N THR A 335 -26.01 10.62 17.54
CA THR A 335 -27.26 11.33 17.87
C THR A 335 -27.15 12.20 19.12
N ASN A 336 -26.15 11.94 19.96
CA ASN A 336 -25.97 12.60 21.25
C ASN A 336 -24.68 13.42 21.24
N ASN A 337 -24.60 14.45 22.08
CA ASN A 337 -23.39 15.27 22.23
C ASN A 337 -22.28 14.59 23.05
N LEU A 338 -22.54 13.39 23.55
CA LEU A 338 -21.53 12.59 24.22
C LEU A 338 -20.81 11.76 23.15
N VAL A 339 -19.58 12.17 22.87
CA VAL A 339 -18.67 11.56 21.89
C VAL A 339 -17.35 11.32 22.59
N VAL A 340 -16.72 10.17 22.35
CA VAL A 340 -15.33 9.97 22.75
C VAL A 340 -14.49 10.73 21.74
N LEU A 341 -13.88 11.84 22.15
CA LEU A 341 -12.99 12.55 21.24
C LEU A 341 -11.89 11.57 20.79
N PRO A 342 -11.76 11.33 19.47
CA PRO A 342 -10.70 10.47 18.99
C PRO A 342 -9.37 11.11 19.38
N ASN A 343 -8.35 10.27 19.57
CA ASN A 343 -7.02 10.79 19.77
C ASN A 343 -6.65 11.68 18.57
N ILE A 344 -6.05 12.82 18.85
CA ILE A 344 -5.60 13.75 17.82
C ILE A 344 -4.46 13.12 17.03
N SER A 345 -3.68 12.22 17.63
CA SER A 345 -2.60 11.51 16.95
C SER A 345 -3.12 10.37 16.09
N ASN A 346 -2.82 10.42 14.79
CA ASN A 346 -3.28 9.45 13.81
C ASN A 346 -2.14 8.54 13.31
N ILE A 347 -2.39 7.23 13.32
CA ILE A 347 -1.44 6.17 12.94
C ILE A 347 -1.66 5.65 11.51
N SER A 348 -2.57 6.25 10.74
CA SER A 348 -3.04 5.67 9.48
C SER A 348 -1.92 5.52 8.46
N LEU A 349 -0.92 6.41 8.47
CA LEU A 349 0.23 6.32 7.56
C LEU A 349 1.18 5.15 7.88
N ALA A 350 0.97 4.44 9.00
CA ALA A 350 1.62 3.16 9.28
C ALA A 350 0.82 1.94 8.79
N ASN A 351 -0.29 2.13 8.06
CA ASN A 351 -0.99 1.05 7.37
C ASN A 351 -0.26 0.67 6.08
N ASN A 352 0.46 -0.44 6.11
CA ASN A 352 1.25 -0.88 4.97
C ASN A 352 0.41 -1.65 3.96
N GLY A 353 0.63 -1.43 2.67
CA GLY A 353 0.02 -2.20 1.61
C GLY A 353 0.97 -2.43 0.44
N THR A 354 0.36 -2.90 -0.65
CA THR A 354 1.03 -3.07 -1.93
C THR A 354 0.34 -2.22 -2.99
N HIS A 355 1.12 -1.40 -3.70
CA HIS A 355 0.62 -0.67 -4.86
C HIS A 355 1.07 -1.37 -6.13
N LEU A 356 0.13 -1.77 -6.96
CA LEU A 356 0.41 -2.43 -8.22
C LEU A 356 0.15 -1.48 -9.38
N SER A 357 1.23 -1.05 -10.04
CA SER A 357 1.20 -0.19 -11.21
C SER A 357 1.23 -1.01 -12.51
N ILE A 358 0.41 -0.62 -13.48
CA ILE A 358 0.43 -1.14 -14.85
C ILE A 358 0.59 0.02 -15.84
N GLY A 359 1.44 -0.15 -16.86
CA GLY A 359 1.68 0.82 -17.91
C GLY A 359 1.29 0.27 -19.29
N SER A 360 0.87 1.15 -20.20
CA SER A 360 0.67 0.83 -21.62
C SER A 360 1.78 1.46 -22.46
N ARG A 361 2.50 0.63 -23.22
CA ARG A 361 3.54 1.08 -24.14
C ARG A 361 2.96 1.86 -25.31
N LYS A 362 1.84 1.43 -25.87
CA LYS A 362 1.12 2.11 -26.97
C LYS A 362 0.75 3.54 -26.57
N LEU A 363 0.06 3.69 -25.44
CA LEU A 363 -0.34 5.02 -24.94
C LEU A 363 0.88 5.89 -24.61
N SER A 364 1.88 5.31 -23.94
CA SER A 364 3.12 6.02 -23.62
C SER A 364 3.89 6.45 -24.88
N ALA A 365 3.91 5.62 -25.92
CA ALA A 365 4.58 5.94 -27.18
C ALA A 365 3.90 7.08 -27.94
N LEU A 366 2.56 7.10 -27.99
CA LEU A 366 1.81 8.20 -28.61
C LEU A 366 2.08 9.53 -27.90
N LEU A 367 2.03 9.56 -26.56
CA LEU A 367 2.31 10.77 -25.78
C LEU A 367 3.77 11.20 -25.87
N LYS A 368 4.70 10.24 -25.88
CA LYS A 368 6.14 10.52 -26.06
C LYS A 368 6.45 11.09 -27.45
N ALA A 369 5.75 10.63 -28.48
CA ALA A 369 5.88 11.16 -29.84
C ALA A 369 5.34 12.59 -29.98
N GLY A 370 4.54 13.05 -29.00
CA GLY A 370 3.99 14.41 -29.00
C GLY A 370 3.03 14.68 -30.15
N ILE A 371 2.31 13.65 -30.63
CA ILE A 371 1.39 13.81 -31.76
C ILE A 371 0.24 14.75 -31.37
N PRO A 372 -0.08 15.78 -32.17
CA PRO A 372 -1.18 16.71 -31.89
C PRO A 372 -2.54 16.02 -31.74
N GLU A 373 -2.69 14.83 -32.31
CA GLU A 373 -3.92 14.07 -32.36
C GLU A 373 -4.21 13.28 -31.06
N PHE A 374 -3.23 13.04 -30.21
CA PHE A 374 -3.42 12.37 -28.90
C PHE A 374 -2.75 13.18 -27.79
N THR A 375 -3.56 13.79 -26.93
CA THR A 375 -3.10 14.77 -25.94
C THR A 375 -3.33 14.29 -24.51
N GLU A 376 -2.79 15.03 -23.54
CA GLU A 376 -3.09 14.83 -22.11
C GLU A 376 -4.60 14.88 -21.80
N HIS A 377 -5.39 15.63 -22.59
CA HIS A 377 -6.84 15.67 -22.45
C HIS A 377 -7.49 14.32 -22.79
N ASP A 378 -6.98 13.64 -23.82
CA ASP A 378 -7.47 12.32 -24.22
C ASP A 378 -7.08 11.24 -23.20
N GLU A 379 -5.84 11.28 -22.70
CA GLU A 379 -5.37 10.45 -21.59
C GLU A 379 -6.24 10.65 -20.33
N LYS A 380 -6.52 11.91 -19.97
CA LYS A 380 -7.33 12.24 -18.79
C LYS A 380 -8.77 11.75 -18.92
N TYR A 381 -9.41 12.00 -20.06
CA TYR A 381 -10.78 11.56 -20.31
C TYR A 381 -10.91 10.04 -20.21
N MET A 382 -10.05 9.29 -20.93
CA MET A 382 -10.09 7.83 -20.86
C MET A 382 -9.71 7.31 -19.48
N GLY A 383 -8.67 7.88 -18.86
CA GLY A 383 -8.18 7.45 -17.55
C GLY A 383 -9.25 7.53 -16.47
N ASP A 384 -9.94 8.65 -16.37
CA ASP A 384 -11.01 8.81 -15.39
C ASP A 384 -12.18 7.85 -15.65
N LEU A 385 -12.53 7.63 -16.92
CA LEU A 385 -13.60 6.70 -17.28
C LEU A 385 -13.25 5.24 -16.99
N VAL A 386 -12.00 4.84 -17.23
CA VAL A 386 -11.49 3.52 -16.87
C VAL A 386 -11.59 3.31 -15.36
N ILE A 387 -11.14 4.29 -14.55
CA ILE A 387 -11.26 4.21 -13.08
C ILE A 387 -12.71 3.99 -12.65
N LYS A 388 -13.66 4.73 -13.24
CA LYS A 388 -15.10 4.55 -12.95
C LYS A 388 -15.59 3.13 -13.22
N VAL A 389 -15.16 2.51 -14.32
CA VAL A 389 -15.52 1.13 -14.64
C VAL A 389 -14.88 0.17 -13.63
N VAL A 390 -13.57 0.29 -13.40
CA VAL A 390 -12.80 -0.58 -12.50
C VAL A 390 -13.36 -0.58 -11.08
N GLU A 391 -13.80 0.58 -10.56
CA GLU A 391 -14.39 0.69 -9.21
C GLU A 391 -15.56 -0.30 -8.97
N HIS A 392 -16.29 -0.72 -10.02
CA HIS A 392 -17.39 -1.69 -9.90
C HIS A 392 -16.91 -3.12 -9.65
N PHE A 393 -15.69 -3.45 -10.08
CA PHE A 393 -15.09 -4.78 -10.00
C PHE A 393 -14.18 -4.97 -8.78
N LEU A 394 -13.81 -3.89 -8.09
CA LEU A 394 -12.93 -3.94 -6.90
C LEU A 394 -13.36 -4.94 -5.80
N PRO A 395 -14.65 -5.22 -5.56
CA PRO A 395 -15.07 -6.29 -4.64
C PRO A 395 -14.50 -7.69 -4.96
N LEU A 396 -14.08 -7.94 -6.20
CA LEU A 396 -13.45 -9.21 -6.58
C LEU A 396 -12.06 -9.40 -5.95
N PHE A 397 -11.36 -8.33 -5.58
CA PHE A 397 -10.03 -8.41 -4.97
C PHE A 397 -10.09 -8.54 -3.44
N VAL A 398 -10.96 -7.75 -2.80
CA VAL A 398 -11.03 -7.61 -1.35
C VAL A 398 -11.40 -8.93 -0.66
N GLY A 399 -10.48 -9.41 0.16
CA GLY A 399 -10.52 -10.69 0.86
C GLY A 399 -10.29 -11.91 -0.02
N THR A 400 -10.40 -11.77 -1.35
CA THR A 400 -10.20 -12.86 -2.32
C THR A 400 -8.73 -13.15 -2.55
N TYR A 401 -7.95 -12.09 -2.83
CA TYR A 401 -6.51 -12.15 -3.13
C TYR A 401 -5.66 -11.43 -2.09
N SER A 402 -6.18 -10.38 -1.45
CA SER A 402 -5.49 -9.71 -0.33
C SER A 402 -6.47 -9.47 0.80
N ALA A 403 -5.98 -9.45 2.04
CA ALA A 403 -6.80 -9.19 3.22
C ALA A 403 -5.99 -8.56 4.35
N ALA A 404 -6.68 -8.07 5.38
CA ALA A 404 -6.09 -7.64 6.65
C ALA A 404 -7.02 -8.04 7.80
N PRO A 405 -7.09 -9.34 8.15
CA PRO A 405 -7.96 -9.83 9.20
C PRO A 405 -7.71 -9.09 10.51
N TYR A 406 -8.78 -8.60 11.14
CA TYR A 406 -8.67 -7.83 12.38
C TYR A 406 -9.89 -8.03 13.26
N ARG A 407 -9.66 -8.05 14.57
CA ARG A 407 -10.72 -8.16 15.57
C ARG A 407 -10.95 -6.79 16.22
N LEU A 408 -12.21 -6.36 16.24
CA LEU A 408 -12.67 -5.17 16.96
C LEU A 408 -13.48 -5.62 18.17
N ASP A 409 -13.08 -5.19 19.36
CA ASP A 409 -13.87 -5.44 20.57
C ASP A 409 -15.06 -4.50 20.65
N PHE A 410 -15.99 -4.75 21.57
CA PHE A 410 -17.15 -3.87 21.75
C PHE A 410 -16.73 -2.41 21.99
N LEU A 411 -15.67 -2.16 22.76
CA LEU A 411 -15.16 -0.82 23.04
C LEU A 411 -14.66 -0.09 21.79
N ASP A 412 -14.29 -0.81 20.74
CA ASP A 412 -13.86 -0.20 19.48
C ASP A 412 -15.06 0.24 18.62
N PHE A 413 -16.28 -0.18 18.95
CA PHE A 413 -17.52 0.12 18.21
C PHE A 413 -18.12 1.51 18.47
N HIS A 414 -17.31 2.45 18.97
CA HIS A 414 -17.61 3.87 18.84
C HIS A 414 -17.63 4.25 17.35
N PRO A 415 -18.69 4.89 16.83
CA PRO A 415 -18.76 5.20 15.40
C PRO A 415 -17.59 6.07 14.92
N GLU A 416 -17.08 6.97 15.75
CA GLU A 416 -15.91 7.82 15.49
C GLU A 416 -14.57 7.05 15.42
N LYS A 417 -14.52 5.83 15.97
CA LYS A 417 -13.36 4.93 15.87
C LYS A 417 -13.57 3.90 14.75
N ALA A 418 -14.66 3.14 14.82
CA ALA A 418 -14.94 2.03 13.91
C ALA A 418 -15.13 2.44 12.44
N LEU A 419 -15.71 3.61 12.16
CA LEU A 419 -15.94 4.06 10.79
C LEU A 419 -14.72 4.73 10.16
N GLY A 420 -13.63 4.95 10.91
CA GLY A 420 -12.38 5.51 10.39
C GLY A 420 -12.59 6.72 9.49
N PHE A 421 -12.11 6.63 8.25
CA PHE A 421 -12.22 7.69 7.24
C PHE A 421 -13.48 7.62 6.38
N LEU A 422 -14.32 6.59 6.52
CA LEU A 422 -15.55 6.42 5.72
C LEU A 422 -16.46 7.65 5.66
N PRO A 423 -16.57 8.53 6.70
CA PRO A 423 -17.32 9.78 6.59
C PRO A 423 -16.82 10.74 5.51
N HIS A 424 -15.56 10.63 5.09
CA HIS A 424 -14.95 11.40 4.00
C HIS A 424 -14.97 10.67 2.66
N GLU A 425 -15.26 9.38 2.65
CA GLU A 425 -15.20 8.51 1.47
C GLU A 425 -16.60 8.13 0.94
N LEU A 426 -17.63 8.27 1.79
CA LEU A 426 -19.01 7.95 1.46
C LEU A 426 -19.98 9.10 1.77
N ASP A 427 -21.07 9.13 1.02
CA ASP A 427 -22.22 9.98 1.27
C ASP A 427 -23.00 9.50 2.51
N PHE A 428 -23.66 10.44 3.19
CA PHE A 428 -24.40 10.18 4.44
C PHE A 428 -25.45 9.07 4.31
N THR A 429 -26.05 8.91 3.13
CA THR A 429 -27.02 7.84 2.89
C THR A 429 -26.37 6.47 2.98
N HIS A 430 -25.28 6.26 2.25
CA HIS A 430 -24.58 4.98 2.17
C HIS A 430 -23.77 4.68 3.43
N LEU A 431 -23.18 5.71 4.05
CA LEU A 431 -22.50 5.58 5.34
C LEU A 431 -23.44 5.04 6.43
N ARG A 432 -24.65 5.60 6.54
CA ARG A 432 -25.69 5.09 7.47
C ARG A 432 -26.10 3.66 7.15
N MET A 433 -26.24 3.33 5.86
CA MET A 433 -26.61 1.98 5.44
C MET A 433 -25.54 0.96 5.84
N ILE A 434 -24.26 1.25 5.56
CA ILE A 434 -23.12 0.42 5.98
C ILE A 434 -23.10 0.28 7.50
N TRP A 435 -23.10 1.39 8.24
CA TRP A 435 -23.00 1.37 9.70
C TRP A 435 -24.10 0.50 10.32
N ARG A 436 -25.34 0.66 9.86
CA ARG A 436 -26.46 -0.14 10.32
C ARG A 436 -26.28 -1.64 10.02
N ARG A 437 -25.79 -1.97 8.82
CA ARG A 437 -25.53 -3.36 8.43
C ARG A 437 -24.40 -3.96 9.25
N TRP A 438 -23.38 -3.17 9.55
CA TRP A 438 -22.24 -3.57 10.36
C TRP A 438 -22.64 -3.86 11.80
N LYS A 439 -23.37 -2.95 12.46
CA LYS A 439 -23.92 -3.21 13.81
C LYS A 439 -24.76 -4.50 13.87
N LYS A 440 -25.49 -4.82 12.81
CA LYS A 440 -26.25 -6.07 12.72
C LYS A 440 -25.34 -7.29 12.55
N LYS A 441 -24.24 -7.17 11.80
CA LYS A 441 -23.23 -8.24 11.62
C LYS A 441 -22.51 -8.56 12.93
N ALA A 442 -22.11 -7.52 13.66
CA ALA A 442 -21.45 -7.59 14.96
C ALA A 442 -22.36 -8.11 16.10
N ASP A 443 -23.65 -8.34 15.81
CA ASP A 443 -24.69 -8.76 16.76
C ASP A 443 -24.73 -7.96 18.08
N LEU A 444 -24.50 -6.66 18.00
CA LEU A 444 -24.50 -5.78 19.16
C LEU A 444 -25.93 -5.40 19.55
N LYS A 445 -26.65 -6.30 20.23
CA LYS A 445 -28.04 -6.08 20.64
C LYS A 445 -28.31 -6.41 22.10
N ILE A 446 -29.20 -5.62 22.70
CA ILE A 446 -29.77 -5.86 24.02
C ILE A 446 -31.29 -5.70 23.91
N PHE A 447 -32.05 -6.69 24.37
CA PHE A 447 -33.51 -6.75 24.24
C PHE A 447 -34.00 -6.43 22.80
N GLY A 448 -33.24 -6.88 21.79
CA GLY A 448 -33.54 -6.68 20.37
C GLY A 448 -33.15 -5.31 19.80
N GLN A 449 -32.69 -4.36 20.61
CA GLN A 449 -32.25 -3.03 20.18
C GLN A 449 -30.74 -3.00 19.96
N PRO A 450 -30.25 -2.38 18.86
CA PRO A 450 -28.82 -2.27 18.61
C PRO A 450 -28.16 -1.29 19.57
N VAL A 451 -27.06 -1.69 20.19
CA VAL A 451 -26.32 -0.87 21.16
C VAL A 451 -24.87 -0.68 20.71
N THR A 452 -24.35 0.51 20.93
CA THR A 452 -22.94 0.87 20.75
C THR A 452 -22.42 1.39 22.09
N PRO A 453 -21.11 1.39 22.32
CA PRO A 453 -20.51 2.02 23.50
C PRO A 453 -21.03 3.45 23.73
N PHE A 454 -21.22 3.81 24.99
CA PHE A 454 -21.79 5.09 25.40
C PHE A 454 -20.75 6.06 25.96
N GLY A 455 -19.46 5.71 26.02
CA GLY A 455 -18.37 6.65 26.28
C GLY A 455 -17.48 6.28 27.46
N PRO A 456 -18.00 6.29 28.70
CA PRO A 456 -17.15 5.99 29.86
C PRO A 456 -16.67 4.54 29.82
N GLU A 457 -15.36 4.34 29.63
CA GLU A 457 -14.78 3.02 29.38
C GLU A 457 -15.11 1.99 30.47
N LEU A 458 -15.14 2.39 31.74
CA LEU A 458 -15.49 1.49 32.84
C LEU A 458 -16.93 1.00 32.75
N LEU A 459 -17.86 1.88 32.37
CA LEU A 459 -19.26 1.51 32.17
C LEU A 459 -19.39 0.62 30.95
N ASP A 460 -18.74 0.97 29.85
CA ASP A 460 -18.80 0.17 28.62
C ASP A 460 -18.17 -1.22 28.82
N LYS A 461 -17.10 -1.36 29.62
CA LYS A 461 -16.48 -2.64 30.02
C LYS A 461 -17.43 -3.50 30.87
N ALA A 462 -18.07 -2.89 31.87
CA ALA A 462 -19.05 -3.60 32.69
C ALA A 462 -20.25 -4.05 31.85
N PHE A 463 -20.75 -3.15 30.99
CA PHE A 463 -21.89 -3.37 30.11
C PHE A 463 -21.62 -4.46 29.07
N SER A 464 -20.44 -4.44 28.43
CA SER A 464 -20.04 -5.48 27.47
C SER A 464 -19.95 -6.85 28.14
N SER A 465 -19.47 -6.91 29.38
CA SER A 465 -19.35 -8.14 30.16
C SER A 465 -20.71 -8.71 30.54
N ILE A 466 -21.62 -7.88 31.03
CA ILE A 466 -22.99 -8.28 31.43
C ILE A 466 -23.77 -8.84 30.24
N PHE A 467 -23.71 -8.16 29.09
CA PHE A 467 -24.48 -8.52 27.90
C PHE A 467 -23.69 -9.37 26.89
N ARG A 468 -22.47 -9.80 27.22
CA ARG A 468 -21.57 -10.60 26.38
C ARG A 468 -21.36 -10.02 24.97
N LEU A 469 -21.25 -8.69 24.89
CA LEU A 469 -21.02 -7.97 23.64
C LEU A 469 -19.54 -8.10 23.25
N LYS A 470 -19.28 -8.77 22.13
CA LYS A 470 -17.92 -9.13 21.70
C LYS A 470 -17.32 -8.21 20.62
N GLY A 471 -18.11 -7.34 19.99
CA GLY A 471 -17.68 -6.61 18.79
C GLY A 471 -17.79 -7.44 17.50
N ASP A 472 -16.84 -7.29 16.56
CA ASP A 472 -16.87 -7.95 15.25
C ASP A 472 -15.49 -8.39 14.75
N PHE A 473 -15.50 -9.28 13.75
CA PHE A 473 -14.33 -9.71 13.01
C PHE A 473 -14.37 -9.18 11.57
N VAL A 474 -13.39 -8.38 11.18
CA VAL A 474 -13.29 -7.70 9.87
C VAL A 474 -12.34 -8.47 8.96
N HIS A 475 -12.70 -8.65 7.69
CA HIS A 475 -11.86 -9.37 6.73
C HIS A 475 -10.65 -8.55 6.26
N ASP A 476 -10.84 -7.26 6.05
CA ASP A 476 -9.77 -6.35 5.61
C ASP A 476 -9.93 -4.99 6.29
N PHE A 477 -9.30 -4.84 7.46
CA PHE A 477 -9.46 -3.64 8.29
C PHE A 477 -8.61 -2.47 7.82
N ARG A 478 -7.48 -2.73 7.15
CA ARG A 478 -6.64 -1.68 6.54
C ARG A 478 -7.48 -0.75 5.66
N LEU A 479 -8.39 -1.32 4.86
CA LEU A 479 -9.24 -0.58 3.93
C LEU A 479 -10.30 0.30 4.62
N ILE A 480 -10.41 0.25 5.95
CA ILE A 480 -11.31 1.06 6.79
C ILE A 480 -10.50 2.02 7.68
N ASP A 481 -9.36 1.56 8.21
CA ASP A 481 -8.45 2.30 9.10
C ASP A 481 -7.48 3.24 8.34
N TYR A 482 -7.46 3.15 7.01
CA TYR A 482 -6.70 4.00 6.11
C TYR A 482 -7.62 4.81 5.19
N PHE A 483 -7.19 6.03 4.82
CA PHE A 483 -7.94 6.87 3.90
C PHE A 483 -7.69 6.42 2.47
N MET A 484 -8.61 5.62 1.92
CA MET A 484 -8.45 4.93 0.65
C MET A 484 -8.83 5.80 -0.55
N SER A 485 -9.92 6.56 -0.45
CA SER A 485 -10.46 7.30 -1.59
C SER A 485 -11.34 8.48 -1.20
N VAL A 486 -10.92 9.69 -1.57
CA VAL A 486 -11.70 10.89 -1.27
C VAL A 486 -13.01 10.90 -2.05
N LYS A 487 -14.06 11.40 -1.41
CA LYS A 487 -15.35 11.62 -2.06
C LYS A 487 -15.38 12.92 -2.84
N SER A 488 -15.96 12.89 -4.05
CA SER A 488 -16.31 14.10 -4.81
C SER A 488 -17.18 15.09 -4.02
N THR A 489 -17.12 16.38 -4.36
CA THR A 489 -18.14 17.37 -3.93
C THR A 489 -19.21 17.53 -5.01
N ASP A 490 -20.33 18.19 -4.70
CA ASP A 490 -21.40 18.42 -5.68
C ASP A 490 -20.95 19.29 -6.87
N ARG A 491 -19.88 20.08 -6.70
CA ARG A 491 -19.35 21.00 -7.71
C ARG A 491 -18.03 20.53 -8.33
N SER A 492 -17.26 19.70 -7.61
CA SER A 492 -15.94 19.24 -8.02
C SER A 492 -15.89 17.71 -8.01
N PRO A 493 -16.25 17.06 -9.14
CA PRO A 493 -16.01 15.64 -9.37
C PRO A 493 -14.54 15.23 -9.28
N ALA A 494 -14.28 14.02 -8.79
CA ALA A 494 -12.94 13.42 -8.82
C ALA A 494 -12.55 12.86 -10.21
N LEU A 495 -13.54 12.46 -11.03
CA LEU A 495 -13.36 11.64 -12.23
C LEU A 495 -14.20 12.15 -13.43
N ASP A 496 -14.37 13.46 -13.59
CA ASP A 496 -15.15 14.05 -14.69
C ASP A 496 -14.49 13.95 -16.08
N GLY A 497 -13.23 13.51 -16.18
CA GLY A 497 -12.49 13.46 -17.45
C GLY A 497 -11.96 14.82 -17.90
N ILE A 498 -12.04 15.86 -17.07
CA ILE A 498 -11.57 17.21 -17.36
C ILE A 498 -10.26 17.46 -16.61
N ILE A 499 -9.28 18.05 -17.29
CA ILE A 499 -7.99 18.43 -16.69
C ILE A 499 -8.20 19.33 -15.46
N GLY A 500 -7.38 19.09 -14.42
CA GLY A 500 -7.40 19.86 -13.16
C GLY A 500 -8.60 19.57 -12.26
N ASN A 501 -9.34 18.48 -12.46
CA ASN A 501 -10.44 18.09 -11.58
C ASN A 501 -9.98 17.76 -10.16
N ASP A 502 -8.80 17.15 -10.03
CA ASP A 502 -8.11 16.93 -8.77
C ASP A 502 -7.80 18.25 -8.06
N ILE A 503 -7.34 19.28 -8.77
CA ILE A 503 -7.05 20.61 -8.20
C ILE A 503 -8.33 21.25 -7.66
N ARG A 504 -9.43 21.21 -8.44
CA ARG A 504 -10.74 21.74 -8.03
C ARG A 504 -11.24 21.03 -6.77
N LEU A 505 -11.20 19.70 -6.77
CA LEU A 505 -11.65 18.88 -5.64
C LEU A 505 -10.78 19.12 -4.39
N LYS A 506 -9.45 19.16 -4.53
CA LYS A 506 -8.55 19.43 -3.41
C LYS A 506 -8.85 20.78 -2.76
N LYS A 507 -9.12 21.82 -3.55
CA LYS A 507 -9.48 23.15 -3.05
C LYS A 507 -10.76 23.12 -2.22
N ASP A 508 -11.78 22.42 -2.71
CA ASP A 508 -13.04 22.26 -1.96
C ASP A 508 -12.83 21.45 -0.67
N LEU A 509 -12.10 20.34 -0.73
CA LEU A 509 -11.82 19.50 0.44
C LEU A 509 -10.96 20.22 1.49
N ALA A 510 -10.03 21.07 1.06
CA ALA A 510 -9.24 21.93 1.95
C ALA A 510 -10.12 22.96 2.66
N ALA A 511 -11.07 23.59 1.95
CA ALA A 511 -12.05 24.49 2.57
C ALA A 511 -12.96 23.77 3.59
N LEU A 512 -13.20 22.47 3.40
CA LEU A 512 -13.93 21.63 4.35
C LEU A 512 -13.06 21.08 5.49
N GLY A 513 -11.75 21.38 5.52
CA GLY A 513 -10.81 20.87 6.51
C GLY A 513 -10.52 19.36 6.40
N VAL A 514 -10.85 18.74 5.25
CA VAL A 514 -10.72 17.29 5.03
C VAL A 514 -9.35 16.93 4.44
N PHE A 515 -8.76 17.82 3.67
CA PHE A 515 -7.58 17.56 2.84
C PHE A 515 -6.71 18.80 2.69
N ASP A 516 -5.55 18.67 2.04
CA ASP A 516 -4.67 19.80 1.70
C ASP A 516 -4.34 19.82 0.20
N ASN A 517 -4.16 21.02 -0.36
CA ASN A 517 -3.90 21.23 -1.78
C ASN A 517 -2.56 20.65 -2.24
N CYS A 518 -1.57 20.60 -1.35
CA CYS A 518 -0.24 20.07 -1.63
C CYS A 518 -0.22 18.54 -1.67
N MET A 519 -1.19 17.86 -1.07
CA MET A 519 -1.24 16.40 -1.02
C MET A 519 -1.68 15.81 -2.37
N SER A 520 -1.15 14.62 -2.68
CA SER A 520 -1.68 13.78 -3.77
C SER A 520 -3.07 13.28 -3.42
N LEU A 521 -4.02 13.38 -4.35
CA LEU A 521 -5.36 12.83 -4.18
C LEU A 521 -5.32 11.31 -3.93
N TYR A 522 -6.13 10.85 -2.97
CA TYR A 522 -6.28 9.43 -2.64
C TYR A 522 -7.42 8.83 -3.47
N LEU A 523 -7.13 7.76 -4.19
CA LEU A 523 -8.07 7.01 -5.02
C LEU A 523 -7.74 5.52 -4.92
N LEU A 524 -8.77 4.66 -4.98
CA LEU A 524 -8.60 3.19 -5.00
C LEU A 524 -7.78 2.74 -6.21
N TYR A 525 -8.12 3.30 -7.38
CA TYR A 525 -7.43 3.08 -8.64
C TYR A 525 -7.04 4.45 -9.19
N LYS A 526 -5.75 4.68 -9.39
CA LYS A 526 -5.20 6.01 -9.70
C LYS A 526 -4.59 6.02 -11.09
N ASN A 527 -4.95 7.01 -11.90
CA ASN A 527 -4.29 7.26 -13.18
C ASN A 527 -2.85 7.73 -12.93
N ARG A 528 -1.90 7.17 -13.69
CA ARG A 528 -0.50 7.56 -13.71
C ARG A 528 -0.25 8.27 -15.06
N PRO A 529 -0.44 9.60 -15.11
CA PRO A 529 -0.37 10.34 -16.37
C PRO A 529 1.07 10.45 -16.87
N PHE A 530 1.23 10.42 -18.19
CA PHE A 530 2.54 10.48 -18.84
C PHE A 530 3.31 11.74 -18.47
N SER A 531 2.63 12.89 -18.40
CA SER A 531 3.24 14.21 -18.09
C SER A 531 4.01 14.23 -16.77
N HIS A 532 3.58 13.45 -15.78
CA HIS A 532 4.21 13.39 -14.47
C HIS A 532 5.11 12.17 -14.27
N MET A 533 4.74 11.02 -14.84
CA MET A 533 5.40 9.74 -14.55
C MET A 533 6.38 9.29 -15.64
N GLY A 534 6.31 9.89 -16.84
CA GLY A 534 7.04 9.42 -18.03
C GLY A 534 6.45 8.16 -18.69
N PHE A 535 5.31 7.67 -18.21
CA PHE A 535 4.52 6.60 -18.79
C PHE A 535 3.02 6.83 -18.54
N SER A 536 2.17 6.28 -19.41
CA SER A 536 0.71 6.27 -19.25
C SER A 536 0.27 4.95 -18.63
N GLY A 537 -0.45 5.02 -17.51
CA GLY A 537 -0.74 3.83 -16.71
C GLY A 537 -1.78 4.01 -15.62
N PHE A 538 -1.94 2.97 -14.81
CA PHE A 538 -2.81 2.99 -13.65
C PHE A 538 -2.13 2.29 -12.47
N GLU A 539 -2.59 2.62 -11.27
CA GLU A 539 -2.12 2.00 -10.04
C GLU A 539 -3.29 1.57 -9.14
N GLY A 540 -3.30 0.30 -8.76
CA GLY A 540 -4.18 -0.23 -7.71
C GLY A 540 -3.57 -0.06 -6.34
N ARG A 541 -4.26 0.68 -5.46
CA ARG A 541 -3.81 1.00 -4.08
C ARG A 541 -4.53 0.24 -2.98
N TYR A 542 -5.37 -0.73 -3.35
CA TYR A 542 -6.28 -1.46 -2.46
C TYR A 542 -5.78 -2.83 -2.01
N TYR A 543 -4.54 -3.21 -2.31
CA TYR A 543 -3.98 -4.47 -1.85
C TYR A 543 -3.40 -4.33 -0.44
N SER A 544 -3.93 -5.11 0.49
CA SER A 544 -3.45 -5.19 1.87
C SER A 544 -2.30 -6.20 1.97
N LEU A 545 -2.54 -7.41 2.50
CA LEU A 545 -1.56 -8.48 2.62
C LEU A 545 -1.94 -9.69 1.76
N PHE A 546 -0.98 -10.21 1.00
CA PHE A 546 -1.07 -11.49 0.29
C PHE A 546 -0.62 -12.64 1.20
N GLU A 547 -1.34 -13.76 1.19
CA GLU A 547 -0.90 -14.96 1.93
C GLU A 547 0.17 -15.70 1.15
N ASN A 548 -0.07 -15.93 -0.13
CA ASN A 548 0.93 -16.47 -1.06
C ASN A 548 1.23 -15.44 -2.14
N ILE A 549 2.48 -14.98 -2.25
CA ILE A 549 2.81 -13.90 -3.20
C ILE A 549 2.75 -14.44 -4.63
N THR A 550 3.26 -15.65 -4.88
CA THR A 550 3.30 -16.22 -6.24
C THR A 550 1.90 -16.38 -6.85
N GLU A 551 0.96 -16.95 -6.11
CA GLU A 551 -0.40 -17.22 -6.55
C GLU A 551 -1.31 -16.01 -6.37
N ASP A 552 -1.42 -15.46 -5.16
CA ASP A 552 -2.43 -14.43 -4.87
C ASP A 552 -2.11 -13.11 -5.56
N MET A 553 -0.86 -12.62 -5.47
CA MET A 553 -0.45 -11.38 -6.13
C MET A 553 -0.41 -11.55 -7.65
N GLY A 554 0.05 -12.70 -8.13
CA GLY A 554 0.10 -13.00 -9.57
C GLY A 554 -1.29 -13.00 -10.22
N ASP A 555 -2.27 -13.68 -9.61
CA ASP A 555 -3.65 -13.68 -10.11
C ASP A 555 -4.34 -12.32 -9.92
N ALA A 556 -4.04 -11.58 -8.85
CA ALA A 556 -4.53 -10.22 -8.66
C ALA A 556 -4.03 -9.27 -9.76
N ALA A 557 -2.75 -9.36 -10.13
CA ALA A 557 -2.19 -8.57 -11.22
C ALA A 557 -2.86 -8.88 -12.56
N ASN A 558 -3.06 -10.17 -12.86
CA ASN A 558 -3.79 -10.60 -14.06
C ASN A 558 -5.20 -10.04 -14.13
N LEU A 559 -5.93 -10.12 -13.02
CA LEU A 559 -7.31 -9.63 -12.96
C LEU A 559 -7.38 -8.10 -13.10
N GLN A 560 -6.42 -7.35 -12.53
CA GLN A 560 -6.33 -5.90 -12.70
C GLN A 560 -6.11 -5.52 -14.16
N ILE A 561 -5.21 -6.22 -14.86
CA ILE A 561 -4.95 -5.99 -16.29
C ILE A 561 -6.20 -6.32 -17.11
N LEU A 562 -6.82 -7.49 -16.88
CA LEU A 562 -8.03 -7.92 -17.60
C LEU A 562 -9.17 -6.90 -17.47
N ILE A 563 -9.45 -6.44 -16.25
CA ILE A 563 -10.50 -5.44 -15.99
C ILE A 563 -10.15 -4.11 -16.65
N THR A 564 -8.88 -3.72 -16.67
CA THR A 564 -8.44 -2.48 -17.33
C THR A 564 -8.61 -2.59 -18.85
N ALA A 565 -8.17 -3.68 -19.48
CA ALA A 565 -8.36 -3.93 -20.90
C ALA A 565 -9.86 -3.98 -21.28
N LEU A 566 -10.69 -4.65 -20.45
CA LEU A 566 -12.15 -4.66 -20.62
C LEU A 566 -12.76 -3.26 -20.52
N ALA A 567 -12.27 -2.41 -19.60
CA ALA A 567 -12.73 -1.03 -19.51
C ALA A 567 -12.42 -0.25 -20.80
N PHE A 568 -11.23 -0.41 -21.38
CA PHE A 568 -10.92 0.16 -22.70
C PHE A 568 -11.84 -0.40 -23.79
N LYS A 569 -12.09 -1.71 -23.80
CA LYS A 569 -13.03 -2.35 -24.74
C LYS A 569 -14.42 -1.69 -24.70
N TYR A 570 -14.99 -1.51 -23.52
CA TYR A 570 -16.28 -0.84 -23.35
C TYR A 570 -16.27 0.62 -23.82
N ILE A 571 -15.17 1.35 -23.60
CA ILE A 571 -15.04 2.76 -23.99
C ILE A 571 -14.94 2.87 -25.52
N ILE A 572 -14.08 2.08 -26.15
CA ILE A 572 -13.86 2.09 -27.60
C ILE A 572 -15.13 1.65 -28.34
N ASN A 573 -15.87 0.67 -27.81
CA ASN A 573 -17.16 0.24 -28.35
C ASN A 573 -18.31 1.23 -28.08
N LYS A 574 -18.04 2.37 -27.42
CA LYS A 574 -19.05 3.38 -27.05
C LYS A 574 -20.16 2.83 -26.13
N GLU A 575 -19.92 1.69 -25.45
CA GLU A 575 -20.87 1.11 -24.50
C GLU A 575 -20.92 1.92 -23.19
N VAL A 576 -19.79 2.52 -22.82
CA VAL A 576 -19.64 3.32 -21.60
C VAL A 576 -19.06 4.70 -21.94
N SER A 577 -19.64 5.73 -21.32
CA SER A 577 -19.18 7.12 -21.35
C SER A 577 -19.30 7.73 -19.94
N HIS A 578 -18.78 8.95 -19.73
CA HIS A 578 -18.97 9.66 -18.46
C HIS A 578 -20.46 9.84 -18.09
N PHE A 579 -21.36 9.89 -19.08
CA PHE A 579 -22.81 9.94 -18.83
C PHE A 579 -23.39 8.60 -18.34
N SER A 580 -22.76 7.47 -18.68
CA SER A 580 -23.17 6.15 -18.23
C SER A 580 -22.88 5.93 -16.74
N ILE A 581 -21.83 6.57 -16.21
CA ILE A 581 -21.40 6.50 -14.81
C ILE A 581 -21.18 7.94 -14.29
N PRO A 582 -22.25 8.61 -13.81
CA PRO A 582 -22.15 10.01 -13.39
C PRO A 582 -21.38 10.20 -12.08
N ASP A 583 -20.89 11.43 -11.87
CA ASP A 583 -19.96 11.80 -10.79
C ASP A 583 -20.61 12.30 -9.49
N ALA A 584 -21.94 12.30 -9.39
CA ALA A 584 -22.61 12.79 -8.19
C ALA A 584 -22.15 12.00 -6.95
N PRO A 585 -21.87 12.65 -5.79
CA PRO A 585 -21.32 11.99 -4.61
C PRO A 585 -22.14 10.78 -4.12
N THR A 586 -23.47 10.85 -4.26
CA THR A 586 -24.37 9.72 -3.96
C THR A 586 -24.14 8.52 -4.88
N LEU A 587 -23.95 8.73 -6.19
CA LEU A 587 -23.72 7.65 -7.18
C LEU A 587 -22.32 7.05 -7.06
N GLU A 588 -21.35 7.86 -6.67
CA GLU A 588 -20.02 7.42 -6.26
C GLU A 588 -20.04 6.54 -5.03
N SER A 589 -20.84 6.94 -4.04
CA SER A 589 -21.04 6.13 -2.86
C SER A 589 -21.82 4.84 -3.15
N GLU A 590 -22.74 4.85 -4.12
CA GLU A 590 -23.46 3.65 -4.54
C GLU A 590 -22.50 2.53 -4.99
N ARG A 591 -21.48 2.89 -5.80
CA ARG A 591 -20.47 1.93 -6.28
C ARG A 591 -19.42 1.59 -5.21
N ARG A 592 -18.92 2.59 -4.46
CA ARG A 592 -17.87 2.37 -3.45
C ARG A 592 -18.33 1.65 -2.19
N GLN A 593 -19.62 1.74 -1.80
CA GLN A 593 -20.12 0.98 -0.64
C GLN A 593 -19.90 -0.54 -0.80
N ILE A 594 -19.85 -1.03 -2.04
CA ILE A 594 -19.72 -2.46 -2.33
C ILE A 594 -18.30 -2.91 -1.98
N PHE A 595 -17.30 -2.06 -2.27
CA PHE A 595 -15.91 -2.28 -1.89
C PHE A 595 -15.74 -2.31 -0.37
N PHE A 596 -16.10 -1.22 0.32
CA PHE A 596 -15.97 -1.13 1.79
C PHE A 596 -16.82 -2.17 2.52
N GLY A 597 -18.03 -2.45 2.02
CA GLY A 597 -18.88 -3.51 2.57
C GLY A 597 -18.25 -4.91 2.44
N SER A 598 -17.51 -5.17 1.36
CA SER A 598 -16.76 -6.41 1.18
C SER A 598 -15.57 -6.51 2.14
N ALA A 599 -14.86 -5.39 2.38
CA ALA A 599 -13.76 -5.29 3.35
C ALA A 599 -14.22 -5.57 4.79
N ILE A 600 -15.34 -4.95 5.18
CA ILE A 600 -15.99 -5.20 6.46
C ILE A 600 -16.50 -6.64 6.55
N GLY A 601 -16.95 -7.22 5.44
CA GLY A 601 -17.62 -8.53 5.41
C GLY A 601 -19.11 -8.45 5.74
N ILE A 602 -19.78 -7.33 5.47
CA ILE A 602 -21.24 -7.26 5.57
C ILE A 602 -21.89 -8.07 4.43
N PRO A 603 -23.01 -8.76 4.67
CA PRO A 603 -23.54 -9.70 3.67
C PRO A 603 -24.33 -9.04 2.54
N THR A 604 -24.82 -7.80 2.75
CA THR A 604 -25.68 -7.12 1.76
C THR A 604 -25.47 -5.61 1.74
N PHE A 605 -25.61 -5.02 0.55
CA PHE A 605 -25.58 -3.57 0.28
C PHE A 605 -26.88 -3.11 -0.43
N TYR A 606 -26.98 -1.82 -0.75
CA TYR A 606 -28.20 -1.22 -1.30
C TYR A 606 -27.95 -0.33 -2.52
N ILE A 607 -28.76 -0.46 -3.57
CA ILE A 607 -28.69 0.39 -4.77
C ILE A 607 -30.07 0.95 -5.07
N HIS A 608 -30.15 2.24 -5.43
CA HIS A 608 -31.41 2.87 -5.76
C HIS A 608 -32.00 2.29 -7.05
N LYS A 609 -33.31 2.00 -7.06
CA LYS A 609 -34.02 1.39 -8.19
C LYS A 609 -33.96 2.25 -9.46
N LYS A 610 -33.91 3.58 -9.29
CA LYS A 610 -33.76 4.55 -10.38
C LYS A 610 -32.36 5.16 -10.40
N SER A 611 -31.32 4.41 -10.00
CA SER A 611 -29.95 4.92 -10.08
C SER A 611 -29.63 5.34 -11.51
N LYS A 612 -28.97 6.50 -11.65
CA LYS A 612 -28.54 7.03 -12.95
C LYS A 612 -27.28 6.34 -13.47
N ASN A 613 -26.60 5.55 -12.63
CA ASN A 613 -25.47 4.73 -13.05
C ASN A 613 -25.98 3.54 -13.88
N ARG A 614 -25.95 3.69 -15.21
CA ARG A 614 -26.47 2.71 -16.17
C ARG A 614 -25.64 1.42 -16.15
N PHE A 615 -24.33 1.55 -15.92
CA PHE A 615 -23.42 0.40 -15.84
C PHE A 615 -23.74 -0.46 -14.61
N MET A 616 -23.94 0.16 -13.44
CA MET A 616 -24.41 -0.54 -12.24
C MET A 616 -25.75 -1.26 -12.47
N GLN A 617 -26.69 -0.64 -13.18
CA GLN A 617 -27.96 -1.30 -13.53
C GLN A 617 -27.76 -2.52 -14.46
N LYS A 618 -26.81 -2.48 -15.40
CA LYS A 618 -26.43 -3.65 -16.24
C LYS A 618 -25.96 -4.81 -15.35
N ILE A 619 -25.10 -4.53 -14.37
CA ILE A 619 -24.58 -5.55 -13.43
C ILE A 619 -25.69 -6.13 -12.55
N ILE A 620 -26.55 -5.27 -11.98
CA ILE A 620 -27.63 -5.71 -11.09
C ILE A 620 -28.64 -6.60 -11.82
N LYS A 621 -28.92 -6.35 -13.11
CA LYS A 621 -29.78 -7.23 -13.92
C LYS A 621 -29.26 -8.66 -14.02
N LYS A 622 -27.93 -8.86 -13.98
CA LYS A 622 -27.28 -10.18 -13.95
C LYS A 622 -27.12 -10.73 -12.52
N THR A 623 -27.45 -9.95 -11.49
CA THR A 623 -27.29 -10.35 -10.09
C THR A 623 -28.53 -11.05 -9.54
N VAL A 624 -28.37 -12.32 -9.17
CA VAL A 624 -29.44 -13.15 -8.60
C VAL A 624 -29.73 -12.76 -7.14
N LYS A 625 -30.92 -13.13 -6.63
CA LYS A 625 -31.39 -12.85 -5.26
C LYS A 625 -31.45 -11.37 -4.88
N THR A 626 -31.66 -10.51 -5.86
CA THR A 626 -31.95 -9.09 -5.66
C THR A 626 -33.41 -8.90 -5.25
N ARG A 627 -33.68 -8.16 -4.16
CA ARG A 627 -35.05 -7.88 -3.70
C ARG A 627 -35.22 -6.43 -3.27
N LEU A 628 -36.46 -5.93 -3.27
CA LEU A 628 -36.75 -4.61 -2.73
C LEU A 628 -36.50 -4.56 -1.21
N SER A 629 -35.91 -3.46 -0.76
CA SER A 629 -35.68 -3.20 0.65
C SER A 629 -36.97 -2.74 1.31
N ARG A 630 -37.46 -3.51 2.30
CA ARG A 630 -38.60 -3.07 3.15
C ARG A 630 -38.28 -1.84 4.00
N ARG A 631 -36.99 -1.61 4.29
CA ARG A 631 -36.54 -0.56 5.21
C ARG A 631 -36.13 0.74 4.51
N TYR A 632 -35.60 0.62 3.29
CA TYR A 632 -35.21 1.76 2.47
C TYR A 632 -36.07 1.72 1.21
N PRO A 633 -37.27 2.33 1.25
CA PRO A 633 -38.15 2.37 0.09
C PRO A 633 -37.41 2.91 -1.13
N GLY A 634 -37.62 2.28 -2.29
CA GLY A 634 -36.93 2.66 -3.53
C GLY A 634 -35.54 2.02 -3.74
N TYR A 635 -35.02 1.24 -2.79
CA TYR A 635 -33.74 0.55 -2.93
C TYR A 635 -33.89 -0.95 -3.16
N TYR A 636 -33.03 -1.50 -4.02
CA TYR A 636 -32.71 -2.93 -4.03
C TYR A 636 -31.75 -3.26 -2.90
N ARG A 637 -31.96 -4.41 -2.25
CA ARG A 637 -31.03 -5.05 -1.33
C ARG A 637 -30.38 -6.22 -2.06
N ILE A 638 -29.06 -6.20 -2.15
CA ILE A 638 -28.25 -7.12 -2.94
C ILE A 638 -27.23 -7.81 -2.04
N TYR A 639 -26.92 -9.08 -2.30
CA TYR A 639 -25.90 -9.83 -1.58
C TYR A 639 -24.53 -9.63 -2.21
N HIS A 640 -23.49 -9.38 -1.42
CA HIS A 640 -22.12 -9.22 -1.94
C HIS A 640 -21.66 -10.46 -2.71
N HIS A 641 -21.96 -11.65 -2.19
CA HIS A 641 -21.64 -12.93 -2.85
C HIS A 641 -22.24 -13.03 -4.27
N GLU A 642 -23.54 -12.76 -4.39
CA GLU A 642 -24.24 -12.84 -5.68
C GLU A 642 -23.76 -11.75 -6.66
N TYR A 643 -23.39 -10.57 -6.15
CA TYR A 643 -22.79 -9.52 -6.97
C TYR A 643 -21.41 -9.94 -7.49
N LYS A 644 -20.54 -10.53 -6.65
CA LYS A 644 -19.25 -11.07 -7.10
C LYS A 644 -19.41 -12.13 -8.18
N LYS A 645 -20.38 -13.06 -8.03
CA LYS A 645 -20.71 -14.04 -9.08
C LYS A 645 -21.17 -13.38 -10.38
N ALA A 646 -22.02 -12.37 -10.29
CA ALA A 646 -22.49 -11.63 -11.46
C ALA A 646 -21.33 -10.95 -12.19
N LEU A 647 -20.36 -10.38 -11.46
CA LEU A 647 -19.15 -9.81 -12.06
C LEU A 647 -18.29 -10.88 -12.74
N VAL A 648 -18.10 -12.06 -12.14
CA VAL A 648 -17.37 -13.17 -12.78
C VAL A 648 -18.06 -13.59 -14.08
N ASN A 649 -19.39 -13.69 -14.09
CA ASN A 649 -20.14 -14.00 -15.30
C ASN A 649 -19.96 -12.92 -16.37
N ILE A 650 -19.99 -11.64 -15.99
CA ILE A 650 -19.71 -10.53 -16.91
C ILE A 650 -18.30 -10.63 -17.49
N LEU A 651 -17.28 -10.97 -16.68
CA LEU A 651 -15.93 -11.17 -17.20
C LEU A 651 -15.87 -12.34 -18.19
N ASN A 652 -16.50 -13.47 -17.86
CA ASN A 652 -16.53 -14.64 -18.74
C ASN A 652 -17.29 -14.39 -20.05
N GLU A 653 -18.28 -13.50 -20.06
CA GLU A 653 -19.07 -13.16 -21.25
C GLU A 653 -18.45 -12.02 -22.06
N ASP A 654 -18.25 -10.85 -21.45
CA ASP A 654 -17.87 -9.62 -22.13
C ASP A 654 -16.36 -9.56 -22.44
N ALA A 655 -15.54 -10.34 -21.71
CA ALA A 655 -14.09 -10.41 -21.86
C ALA A 655 -13.59 -11.81 -22.30
N ALA A 656 -14.46 -12.65 -22.88
CA ALA A 656 -14.09 -14.01 -23.30
C ALA A 656 -12.87 -14.05 -24.23
N ASP A 657 -12.86 -13.16 -25.22
CA ASP A 657 -11.76 -12.96 -26.18
C ASP A 657 -10.49 -12.43 -25.51
N LEU A 658 -10.60 -11.49 -24.57
CA LEU A 658 -9.48 -11.00 -23.77
C LEU A 658 -8.88 -12.13 -22.92
N ILE A 659 -9.73 -12.94 -22.29
CA ILE A 659 -9.32 -14.08 -21.46
C ILE A 659 -8.55 -15.10 -22.31
N GLU A 660 -9.04 -15.39 -23.52
CA GLU A 660 -8.37 -16.30 -24.45
C GLU A 660 -7.03 -15.73 -24.91
N MET A 661 -7.00 -14.51 -25.46
CA MET A 661 -5.79 -13.88 -25.99
C MET A 661 -4.70 -13.63 -24.94
N MET A 662 -5.08 -13.42 -23.68
CA MET A 662 -4.15 -13.24 -22.57
C MET A 662 -3.85 -14.56 -21.81
N GLY A 663 -4.50 -15.66 -22.21
CA GLY A 663 -4.37 -16.97 -21.58
C GLY A 663 -4.87 -17.04 -20.12
N LEU A 664 -5.82 -16.20 -19.71
CA LEU A 664 -6.24 -16.01 -18.31
C LEU A 664 -7.27 -17.03 -17.78
N LYS A 665 -7.53 -18.12 -18.52
CA LYS A 665 -8.51 -19.15 -18.15
C LYS A 665 -8.29 -19.68 -16.72
N THR A 666 -7.06 -20.06 -16.37
CA THR A 666 -6.74 -20.56 -15.03
C THR A 666 -6.97 -19.51 -13.94
N THR A 667 -6.63 -18.24 -14.19
CA THR A 667 -6.91 -17.15 -13.23
C THR A 667 -8.42 -16.99 -13.01
N MET A 668 -9.24 -17.12 -14.06
CA MET A 668 -10.71 -17.07 -13.95
C MET A 668 -11.31 -18.28 -13.22
N GLU A 669 -10.78 -19.47 -13.44
CA GLU A 669 -11.14 -20.68 -12.68
C GLU A 669 -10.81 -20.51 -11.19
N ASN A 670 -9.61 -20.00 -10.88
CA ASN A 670 -9.15 -19.74 -9.52
C ASN A 670 -10.01 -18.66 -8.84
N LEU A 671 -10.34 -17.57 -9.54
CA LEU A 671 -11.25 -16.52 -9.06
C LEU A 671 -12.62 -17.11 -8.70
N SER A 672 -13.18 -17.92 -9.60
CA SER A 672 -14.48 -18.57 -9.40
C SER A 672 -14.46 -19.49 -8.18
N GLN A 673 -13.42 -20.31 -8.05
CA GLN A 673 -13.22 -21.19 -6.89
C GLN A 673 -13.12 -20.40 -5.58
N ARG A 674 -12.39 -19.28 -5.56
CA ARG A 674 -12.23 -18.43 -4.36
C ARG A 674 -13.54 -17.76 -3.95
N ILE A 675 -14.40 -17.42 -4.90
CA ILE A 675 -15.72 -16.86 -4.61
C ILE A 675 -16.64 -17.96 -4.09
N GLU A 676 -16.73 -19.10 -4.76
CA GLU A 676 -17.64 -20.19 -4.37
C GLU A 676 -17.23 -20.88 -3.06
N SER A 677 -15.93 -21.15 -2.90
CA SER A 677 -15.35 -21.83 -1.74
C SER A 677 -14.57 -20.85 -0.85
N TRP A 678 -15.20 -19.72 -0.51
CA TRP A 678 -14.58 -18.61 0.23
C TRP A 678 -13.83 -19.06 1.48
N SER A 679 -14.48 -19.86 2.33
CA SER A 679 -13.91 -20.31 3.61
C SER A 679 -12.69 -21.22 3.44
N ALA A 680 -12.53 -21.87 2.29
CA ALA A 680 -11.38 -22.74 2.01
C ALA A 680 -10.27 -21.98 1.28
N SER A 681 -10.62 -21.20 0.25
CA SER A 681 -9.66 -20.77 -0.78
C SER A 681 -9.34 -19.28 -0.77
N SER A 682 -10.17 -18.42 -0.15
CA SER A 682 -9.91 -16.97 -0.12
C SER A 682 -8.71 -16.62 0.76
N THR A 683 -7.96 -15.58 0.37
CA THR A 683 -6.81 -15.10 1.15
C THR A 683 -7.21 -14.66 2.56
N ALA A 684 -8.38 -14.02 2.73
CA ALA A 684 -8.90 -13.68 4.05
C ALA A 684 -9.06 -14.92 4.94
N ALA A 685 -9.61 -16.02 4.41
CA ALA A 685 -9.79 -17.25 5.15
C ALA A 685 -8.46 -17.98 5.43
N LYS A 686 -7.53 -18.00 4.45
CA LYS A 686 -6.18 -18.57 4.62
C LYS A 686 -5.41 -17.87 5.73
N LEU A 687 -5.31 -16.53 5.68
CA LEU A 687 -4.66 -15.73 6.72
C LEU A 687 -5.32 -15.95 8.09
N THR A 688 -6.66 -15.93 8.15
CA THR A 688 -7.38 -16.16 9.42
C THR A 688 -7.04 -17.52 10.03
N ARG A 689 -6.95 -18.59 9.22
CA ARG A 689 -6.52 -19.91 9.72
C ARG A 689 -5.07 -19.91 10.19
N GLY A 690 -4.18 -19.24 9.47
CA GLY A 690 -2.78 -19.06 9.86
C GLY A 690 -2.67 -18.40 11.23
N ILE A 691 -3.36 -17.27 11.43
CA ILE A 691 -3.40 -16.53 12.71
C ILE A 691 -3.96 -17.40 13.84
N LEU A 692 -5.06 -18.09 13.59
CA LEU A 692 -5.69 -18.96 14.59
C LEU A 692 -4.85 -20.19 14.96
N SER A 693 -3.96 -20.63 14.07
CA SER A 693 -3.03 -21.72 14.37
C SER A 693 -2.03 -21.36 15.48
N GLU A 694 -1.77 -20.06 15.68
CA GLU A 694 -0.96 -19.55 16.79
C GLU A 694 -1.70 -19.63 18.14
N THR A 695 -3.04 -19.75 18.15
CA THR A 695 -3.87 -19.63 19.38
C THR A 695 -4.66 -20.87 19.77
N ARG A 696 -4.47 -22.03 19.12
CA ARG A 696 -5.23 -23.31 19.35
C ARG A 696 -6.76 -23.19 19.25
N VAL A 697 -7.30 -22.02 18.88
CA VAL A 697 -8.73 -21.75 18.73
C VAL A 697 -9.11 -21.79 17.26
N LYS A 698 -10.34 -22.18 16.93
CA LYS A 698 -10.80 -22.32 15.54
C LYS A 698 -11.69 -21.17 15.03
N ASN A 699 -12.11 -20.26 15.91
CA ASN A 699 -13.03 -19.18 15.59
C ASN A 699 -12.51 -17.84 16.12
N PRO A 700 -12.34 -16.80 15.27
CA PRO A 700 -11.83 -15.50 15.73
C PRO A 700 -12.75 -14.81 16.75
N MET A 701 -14.05 -15.10 16.75
CA MET A 701 -15.01 -14.55 17.72
C MET A 701 -14.96 -15.23 19.10
N ALA A 702 -14.15 -16.29 19.24
CA ALA A 702 -13.91 -16.95 20.52
C ALA A 702 -12.75 -16.32 21.30
N LEU A 703 -11.93 -15.48 20.66
CA LEU A 703 -10.83 -14.75 21.27
C LEU A 703 -11.22 -13.28 21.55
N PRO A 704 -10.68 -12.66 22.61
CA PRO A 704 -10.61 -11.21 22.76
C PRO A 704 -9.88 -10.56 21.57
N ALA A 705 -10.18 -9.29 21.26
CA ALA A 705 -9.53 -8.63 20.13
C ALA A 705 -8.01 -8.52 20.29
N GLN A 706 -7.55 -8.15 21.49
CA GLN A 706 -6.11 -8.03 21.76
C GLN A 706 -5.36 -9.35 21.52
N GLU A 707 -5.91 -10.48 21.96
CA GLU A 707 -5.29 -11.80 21.76
C GLU A 707 -5.25 -12.19 20.27
N PHE A 708 -6.34 -12.01 19.53
CA PHE A 708 -6.38 -12.31 18.09
C PHE A 708 -5.40 -11.43 17.32
N ASN A 709 -5.40 -10.12 17.60
CA ASN A 709 -4.56 -9.16 16.88
C ASN A 709 -3.07 -9.39 17.21
N ALA A 710 -2.73 -9.74 18.46
CA ALA A 710 -1.36 -10.08 18.85
C ALA A 710 -0.89 -11.37 18.17
N ALA A 711 -1.75 -12.37 18.08
CA ALA A 711 -1.49 -13.57 17.30
C ALA A 711 -1.31 -13.28 15.80
N ALA A 712 -2.01 -12.27 15.27
CA ALA A 712 -1.84 -11.85 13.89
C ALA A 712 -0.44 -11.26 13.66
N GLU A 713 0.03 -10.39 14.56
CA GLU A 713 1.40 -9.85 14.52
C GLU A 713 2.46 -10.93 14.61
N GLN A 714 2.28 -11.91 15.51
CA GLN A 714 3.15 -13.08 15.62
C GLN A 714 3.20 -13.89 14.32
N TYR A 715 2.04 -14.23 13.77
CA TYR A 715 1.92 -14.98 12.52
C TYR A 715 2.63 -14.25 11.38
N TYR A 716 2.42 -12.94 11.22
CA TYR A 716 3.06 -12.14 10.16
C TYR A 716 4.57 -12.06 10.33
N ARG A 717 5.04 -11.76 11.55
CA ARG A 717 6.45 -11.57 11.88
C ARG A 717 7.27 -12.85 11.76
N HIS A 718 6.67 -14.01 12.03
CA HIS A 718 7.38 -15.28 12.12
C HIS A 718 6.99 -16.28 11.03
N THR A 719 5.73 -16.72 11.02
CA THR A 719 5.27 -17.84 10.19
C THR A 719 5.16 -17.43 8.73
N LEU A 720 4.41 -16.36 8.44
CA LEU A 720 4.22 -15.85 7.08
C LEU A 720 5.54 -15.32 6.49
N ARG A 721 6.34 -14.62 7.31
CA ARG A 721 7.68 -14.16 6.92
C ARG A 721 8.53 -15.31 6.36
N LYS A 722 8.56 -16.46 7.05
CA LYS A 722 9.29 -17.67 6.62
C LYS A 722 8.68 -18.29 5.37
N GLN A 723 7.36 -18.29 5.23
CA GLN A 723 6.68 -18.78 4.03
C GLN A 723 7.07 -17.95 2.80
N HIS A 724 7.02 -16.61 2.89
CA HIS A 724 7.45 -15.73 1.80
C HIS A 724 8.94 -15.86 1.48
N MET A 725 9.80 -16.09 2.48
CA MET A 725 11.21 -16.40 2.24
C MET A 725 11.38 -17.72 1.47
N ASN A 726 10.61 -18.76 1.79
CA ASN A 726 10.65 -20.01 1.05
C ASN A 726 10.18 -19.84 -0.39
N GLU A 727 9.06 -19.14 -0.62
CA GLU A 727 8.59 -18.80 -1.97
C GLU A 727 9.68 -18.06 -2.77
N ALA A 728 10.39 -17.12 -2.14
CA ALA A 728 11.44 -16.38 -2.81
C ALA A 728 12.67 -17.23 -3.14
N PHE A 729 13.05 -18.16 -2.25
CA PHE A 729 14.12 -19.12 -2.55
C PHE A 729 13.72 -20.08 -3.67
N ASP A 730 12.44 -20.50 -3.75
CA ASP A 730 11.95 -21.33 -4.86
C ASP A 730 12.09 -20.60 -6.21
N GLN A 731 11.75 -19.31 -6.25
CA GLN A 731 11.98 -18.47 -7.43
C GLN A 731 13.47 -18.30 -7.75
N LEU A 732 14.31 -18.07 -6.74
CA LEU A 732 15.76 -17.91 -6.93
C LEU A 732 16.42 -19.21 -7.41
N MET A 733 15.94 -20.37 -6.95
CA MET A 733 16.40 -21.68 -7.43
C MET A 733 16.03 -21.90 -8.90
N ALA A 734 14.84 -21.48 -9.33
CA ALA A 734 14.46 -21.53 -10.75
C ALA A 734 15.38 -20.66 -11.62
N ASP A 735 15.76 -19.47 -11.13
CA ASP A 735 16.74 -18.62 -11.82
C ASP A 735 18.15 -19.22 -11.81
N ALA A 736 18.55 -19.84 -10.71
CA ALA A 736 19.83 -20.54 -10.61
C ALA A 736 19.96 -21.67 -11.63
N LEU A 737 18.89 -22.43 -11.91
CA LEU A 737 18.89 -23.47 -12.96
C LEU A 737 19.09 -22.88 -14.37
N LYS A 738 18.45 -21.73 -14.66
CA LYS A 738 18.65 -21.01 -15.92
C LYS A 738 20.10 -20.54 -16.07
N ILE A 739 20.67 -20.02 -14.99
CA ILE A 739 22.08 -19.58 -14.94
C ILE A 739 23.02 -20.78 -15.18
N ASP A 740 22.81 -21.91 -14.49
CA ASP A 740 23.63 -23.12 -14.65
C ASP A 740 23.61 -23.61 -16.12
N SER A 741 22.45 -23.59 -16.76
CA SER A 741 22.32 -23.96 -18.19
C SER A 741 23.09 -22.99 -19.11
N SER A 742 23.00 -21.68 -18.85
CA SER A 742 23.73 -20.67 -19.64
C SER A 742 25.25 -20.74 -19.51
N LEU A 743 25.75 -21.13 -18.32
CA LEU A 743 27.17 -21.31 -18.03
C LEU A 743 27.73 -22.52 -18.78
N ILE A 744 26.98 -23.63 -18.85
CA ILE A 744 27.35 -24.82 -19.63
C ILE A 744 27.48 -24.48 -21.11
N CYS A 745 26.58 -23.63 -21.64
CA CYS A 745 26.61 -23.20 -23.03
C CYS A 745 27.68 -22.12 -23.35
N GLY A 746 28.54 -21.73 -22.40
CA GLY A 746 29.63 -20.77 -22.63
C GLY A 746 29.19 -19.33 -22.93
N SER A 747 27.93 -19.00 -22.67
CA SER A 747 27.26 -17.77 -23.16
C SER A 747 27.12 -16.64 -22.12
N SER A 748 27.64 -16.85 -20.90
CA SER A 748 27.35 -15.93 -19.78
C SER A 748 28.36 -14.80 -19.67
N HIS A 749 27.90 -13.58 -19.93
CA HIS A 749 28.63 -12.33 -19.63
C HIS A 749 29.00 -12.20 -18.13
N TYR A 750 28.34 -12.97 -17.26
CA TYR A 750 28.55 -12.98 -15.82
C TYR A 750 29.58 -14.00 -15.32
N HIS A 751 30.25 -14.75 -16.22
CA HIS A 751 31.07 -15.90 -15.85
C HIS A 751 32.11 -15.62 -14.75
N GLN A 752 32.90 -14.54 -14.90
CA GLN A 752 33.93 -14.18 -13.92
C GLN A 752 33.32 -13.80 -12.55
N SER A 753 32.22 -13.05 -12.56
CA SER A 753 31.51 -12.64 -11.35
C SER A 753 30.88 -13.83 -10.62
N LEU A 754 30.25 -14.75 -11.36
CA LEU A 754 29.66 -15.97 -10.81
C LEU A 754 30.74 -16.91 -10.25
N LYS A 755 31.88 -17.05 -10.92
CA LYS A 755 33.00 -17.88 -10.41
C LYS A 755 33.51 -17.39 -9.05
N CYS A 756 33.56 -16.07 -8.83
CA CYS A 756 33.94 -15.46 -7.56
C CYS A 756 32.92 -15.76 -6.43
N ILE A 757 31.63 -15.82 -6.77
CA ILE A 757 30.55 -16.03 -5.80
C ILE A 757 30.43 -17.52 -5.43
N LEU A 758 30.41 -18.40 -6.43
CA LEU A 758 29.95 -19.78 -6.30
C LEU A 758 30.96 -20.75 -5.64
N ASP A 759 32.23 -20.37 -5.48
CA ASP A 759 33.30 -21.22 -4.91
C ASP A 759 33.38 -22.63 -5.54
N GLY A 760 33.16 -22.73 -6.85
CA GLY A 760 33.18 -24.01 -7.58
C GLY A 760 31.92 -24.87 -7.45
N LYS A 761 30.88 -24.41 -6.75
CA LYS A 761 29.55 -25.04 -6.76
C LYS A 761 28.75 -24.62 -8.00
N THR A 762 27.71 -25.38 -8.35
CA THR A 762 26.69 -24.89 -9.29
C THR A 762 25.84 -23.81 -8.62
N ALA A 763 25.21 -22.94 -9.42
CA ALA A 763 24.31 -21.90 -8.91
C ALA A 763 23.16 -22.51 -8.09
N PHE A 764 22.55 -23.60 -8.56
CA PHE A 764 21.48 -24.27 -7.81
C PHE A 764 21.96 -24.82 -6.46
N GLN A 765 23.12 -25.50 -6.43
CA GLN A 765 23.69 -26.02 -5.19
C GLN A 765 24.06 -24.89 -4.22
N PHE A 766 24.58 -23.78 -4.73
CA PHE A 766 24.85 -22.59 -3.95
C PHE A 766 23.58 -22.07 -3.29
N VAL A 767 22.54 -21.72 -4.07
CA VAL A 767 21.27 -21.18 -3.55
C VAL A 767 20.63 -22.11 -2.52
N LYS A 768 20.59 -23.42 -2.79
CA LYS A 768 20.05 -24.42 -1.85
C LYS A 768 20.81 -24.44 -0.52
N SER A 769 22.13 -24.29 -0.55
CA SER A 769 22.93 -24.19 0.67
C SER A 769 22.66 -22.90 1.44
N GLN A 770 22.48 -21.77 0.73
CA GLN A 770 22.15 -20.48 1.35
C GLN A 770 20.76 -20.48 1.98
N GLN A 771 19.75 -21.08 1.32
CA GLN A 771 18.41 -21.27 1.89
C GLN A 771 18.49 -22.01 3.22
N LYS A 772 19.19 -23.16 3.26
CA LYS A 772 19.34 -23.93 4.50
C LYS A 772 20.06 -23.15 5.59
N ALA A 773 21.11 -22.40 5.26
CA ALA A 773 21.86 -21.60 6.23
C ALA A 773 21.02 -20.45 6.79
N MET A 774 20.32 -19.71 5.90
CA MET A 774 19.50 -18.56 6.26
C MET A 774 18.27 -18.96 7.09
N MET A 775 17.55 -20.01 6.67
CA MET A 775 16.35 -20.47 7.40
C MET A 775 16.67 -21.02 8.80
N ASN A 776 17.89 -21.49 9.01
CA ASN A 776 18.37 -21.95 10.33
C ASN A 776 19.09 -20.86 11.14
N ASN A 777 19.16 -19.61 10.64
CA ASN A 777 19.92 -18.51 11.24
C ASN A 777 21.42 -18.84 11.49
N ARG A 778 22.05 -19.60 10.58
CA ARG A 778 23.47 -20.02 10.67
C ARG A 778 24.34 -19.45 9.56
N ILE A 779 23.78 -18.57 8.72
CA ILE A 779 24.49 -17.97 7.60
C ILE A 779 25.53 -16.96 8.09
N THR A 780 26.75 -17.07 7.57
CA THR A 780 27.87 -16.17 7.93
C THR A 780 27.82 -14.86 7.13
N ILE A 781 28.55 -13.83 7.59
CA ILE A 781 28.66 -12.54 6.88
C ILE A 781 29.15 -12.72 5.43
N ARG A 782 30.16 -13.56 5.22
CA ARG A 782 30.71 -13.82 3.88
C ARG A 782 29.71 -14.51 2.96
N GLU A 783 28.96 -15.47 3.50
CA GLU A 783 27.87 -16.15 2.76
C GLU A 783 26.72 -15.18 2.44
N LEU A 784 26.37 -14.28 3.36
CA LEU A 784 25.37 -13.23 3.13
C LEU A 784 25.81 -12.29 2.00
N GLN A 785 27.05 -11.80 2.03
CA GLN A 785 27.59 -10.92 0.98
C GLN A 785 27.53 -11.60 -0.39
N LYS A 786 27.92 -12.88 -0.46
CA LYS A 786 27.83 -13.68 -1.68
C LYS A 786 26.39 -13.89 -2.16
N THR A 787 25.45 -14.11 -1.24
CA THR A 787 24.03 -14.24 -1.55
C THR A 787 23.45 -12.94 -2.09
N ILE A 788 23.80 -11.80 -1.49
CA ILE A 788 23.44 -10.46 -1.97
C ILE A 788 23.99 -10.23 -3.38
N CYS A 789 25.26 -10.52 -3.61
CA CYS A 789 25.88 -10.40 -4.93
C CYS A 789 25.18 -11.29 -5.98
N PHE A 790 24.84 -12.53 -5.62
CA PHE A 790 24.11 -13.44 -6.50
C PHE A 790 22.72 -12.92 -6.86
N LEU A 791 21.97 -12.42 -5.87
CA LEU A 791 20.65 -11.82 -6.07
C LEU A 791 20.73 -10.63 -7.03
N ILE A 792 21.70 -9.74 -6.85
CA ILE A 792 21.90 -8.57 -7.72
C ILE A 792 22.13 -8.99 -9.18
N LEU A 793 22.98 -9.99 -9.41
CA LEU A 793 23.22 -10.52 -10.76
C LEU A 793 21.98 -11.20 -11.35
N SER A 794 21.23 -11.95 -10.54
CA SER A 794 19.97 -12.58 -10.95
C SER A 794 18.91 -11.53 -11.35
N ILE A 795 18.73 -10.48 -10.54
CA ILE A 795 17.83 -9.36 -10.85
C ILE A 795 18.28 -8.68 -12.14
N HIS A 796 19.58 -8.41 -12.29
CA HIS A 796 20.10 -7.75 -13.49
C HIS A 796 19.95 -8.60 -14.75
N GLY A 797 20.21 -9.91 -14.69
CA GLY A 797 19.97 -10.81 -15.82
C GLY A 797 18.49 -10.85 -16.24
N ASN A 798 17.57 -10.84 -15.27
CA ASN A 798 16.13 -10.75 -15.56
C ASN A 798 15.75 -9.38 -16.16
N GLN A 799 16.36 -8.29 -15.69
CA GLN A 799 16.18 -6.95 -16.26
C GLN A 799 16.66 -6.87 -17.72
N GLU A 800 17.85 -7.38 -18.04
CA GLU A 800 18.38 -7.38 -19.40
C GLU A 800 17.47 -8.19 -20.35
N HIS A 801 16.94 -9.31 -19.88
CA HIS A 801 15.97 -10.10 -20.64
C HIS A 801 14.73 -9.28 -20.97
N ALA A 802 14.14 -8.63 -19.96
CA ALA A 802 12.98 -7.76 -20.11
C ALA A 802 13.24 -6.59 -21.07
N GLN A 803 14.43 -5.97 -21.01
CA GLN A 803 14.82 -4.87 -21.91
C GLN A 803 15.01 -5.32 -23.35
N ARG A 804 15.63 -6.49 -23.59
CA ARG A 804 15.78 -7.04 -24.95
C ARG A 804 14.42 -7.33 -25.57
N TYR A 805 13.47 -7.85 -24.78
CA TYR A 805 12.10 -8.03 -25.23
C TYR A 805 11.43 -6.70 -25.59
N GLN A 806 11.59 -5.67 -24.75
CA GLN A 806 11.09 -4.31 -25.04
C GLN A 806 11.61 -3.78 -26.38
N GLN A 807 12.90 -3.97 -26.69
CA GLN A 807 13.50 -3.52 -27.94
C GLN A 807 13.07 -4.35 -29.15
N ALA A 808 12.88 -5.66 -28.99
CA ALA A 808 12.43 -6.55 -30.06
C ALA A 808 10.95 -6.33 -30.43
N GLY A 809 10.11 -5.99 -29.46
CA GLY A 809 8.70 -5.67 -29.66
C GLY A 809 8.43 -4.33 -30.35
N ILE A 810 9.39 -3.40 -30.37
CA ILE A 810 9.29 -2.11 -31.11
C ILE A 810 9.63 -2.28 -32.61
N LYS A 811 10.32 -3.37 -32.99
CA LYS A 811 10.71 -3.66 -34.38
C LYS A 811 9.70 -4.52 -35.15
N LYS A 812 8.66 -5.03 -34.48
CA LYS A 812 7.50 -5.70 -35.10
C LYS A 812 6.30 -4.77 -35.02
#